data_AF-Q4CLR5-F1
#
_entry.id   AF-Q4CLR5-F1
#
_cell.length_a   1.000
_cell.length_b   1.000
_cell.length_c   1.000
_cell.angle_alpha   90.00
_cell.angle_beta   90.00
_cell.angle_gamma   90.00
#
_symmetry.space_group_name_H-M   'P 1'
#
loop_
_entity.id
_entity.type
_entity.pdbx_description
1 polymer ?
#
loop_
_entity_poly.entity_id
_entity_poly.type
_entity_poly.pdbx_seq_one_letter_code
_entity_poly.pdbx_strand_id
1 'polypeptide(L)'
;GAVLLLLGNAYAAVGALNIVVTGNRFSDALLSPEGVFPPHTNITISGNRFTVTRPIPRPGLELDCPSCVAMNGLVISNDSAVVLSGNVFQSVTTSSSAIYVVGSALRVSWHSVFAVVGNTFHMAGGDGTLIHLEGPRYSSSLCVLNNSAVVIRGNAVTRPVKCFVLLIWTLDVESHSAVVFQGNEMQGSSVVFYSSDSSNIYYNSWLQLSGNLCRESPSEAFAFLYPKVNLRDSTVSVSGNQFVSSTVSPTVLLIPQSSRDLTNGAIVAACNTVNDKEGVKYIISSVYNATILTCSDPCTLAASCFPAYTTTASSEGCACACAEGGHGDACLPVAVPEPPGTDGADLCVRDVRVGVEVNVSFGTSVACYVGVTFAADVVVDVESMSGSVRNVTLVNCLFVDGASLYVVGWRSDPTAGEHVDVLISGLESRSGGGVVVANRFPPGSRVTVVDSVLIAEARVAYRGAYGLGDASACLVVHNVNLTGSVLTIARAHVAAVFRDAVGVLFGGVALSSRGALYVDGLLVQTALGLCVSVEGGVAASGGSVVAFLDSDFLLCKHAVSVRGAVSVSGSAVALVRSEFSSTGDYAVAFYSTVSLDGGSMLLAKDNVHDGVSREMLYAAGAVTAAGSTLSFVRNRALLPRMLSLSLLLAAGAHLRVACNDAGGRVLSTAEEYAAAGFGDAGSIDVAGCDDCDRNTHCYAPGTASVSMRNGVCVCACGSGGYGEACVPVGAPALPSAVGKCVECVLPRGR
;
A
#
# COMPACT_ATOMS: atom_id res chain seq x y z
N GLY A 1 -15.07 -26.37 13.54
CA GLY A 1 -15.19 -24.92 13.52
C GLY A 1 -14.75 -24.37 14.84
N ALA A 2 -14.10 -23.22 14.82
CA ALA A 2 -13.74 -22.45 16.01
C ALA A 2 -14.72 -21.30 16.21
N VAL A 3 -14.85 -20.81 17.44
CA VAL A 3 -15.66 -19.63 17.75
C VAL A 3 -14.82 -18.64 18.51
N LEU A 4 -14.73 -17.41 18.02
CA LEU A 4 -14.25 -16.26 18.78
C LEU A 4 -15.47 -15.57 19.37
N LEU A 5 -15.73 -15.82 20.66
CA LEU A 5 -16.85 -15.24 21.40
C LEU A 5 -16.37 -13.99 22.15
N LEU A 6 -16.99 -12.84 21.87
CA LEU A 6 -16.86 -11.62 22.65
C LEU A 6 -18.14 -11.46 23.47
N LEU A 7 -18.12 -11.86 24.73
CA LEU A 7 -19.31 -11.84 25.58
C LEU A 7 -19.28 -10.62 26.52
N GLY A 8 -20.20 -9.69 26.31
CA GLY A 8 -20.39 -8.53 27.15
C GLY A 8 -21.09 -8.86 28.48
N ASN A 9 -20.57 -8.31 29.58
CA ASN A 9 -21.23 -8.28 30.88
C ASN A 9 -21.26 -6.83 31.40
N ALA A 10 -22.41 -6.16 31.26
CA ALA A 10 -22.58 -4.77 31.65
C ALA A 10 -22.33 -4.48 33.13
N TYR A 11 -22.43 -5.49 34.00
CA TYR A 11 -22.22 -5.34 35.44
C TYR A 11 -20.76 -5.53 35.86
N ALA A 12 -19.87 -5.84 34.92
CA ALA A 12 -18.45 -5.89 35.20
C ALA A 12 -17.95 -4.46 35.49
N ALA A 13 -17.22 -4.28 36.59
CA ALA A 13 -16.67 -3.00 37.04
C ALA A 13 -15.48 -2.54 36.16
N VAL A 14 -15.68 -2.52 34.84
CA VAL A 14 -14.68 -2.14 33.84
C VAL A 14 -15.09 -0.78 33.27
N GLY A 15 -14.10 0.09 33.04
CA GLY A 15 -14.31 1.34 32.31
C GLY A 15 -14.51 1.10 30.81
N ALA A 16 -14.21 2.13 30.01
CA ALA A 16 -14.24 2.07 28.55
C ALA A 16 -13.42 0.89 28.00
N LEU A 17 -13.94 0.21 26.97
CA LEU A 17 -13.28 -0.91 26.31
C LEU A 17 -12.98 -0.58 24.85
N ASN A 18 -11.83 -1.05 24.36
CA ASN A 18 -11.51 -1.03 22.94
C ASN A 18 -11.05 -2.42 22.51
N ILE A 19 -11.84 -3.08 21.67
CA ILE A 19 -11.61 -4.44 21.18
C ILE A 19 -11.39 -4.36 19.68
N VAL A 20 -10.24 -4.86 19.21
CA VAL A 20 -9.90 -4.85 17.78
C VAL A 20 -9.65 -6.27 17.29
N VAL A 21 -10.41 -6.70 16.29
CA VAL A 21 -10.23 -7.95 15.54
C VAL A 21 -9.80 -7.56 14.14
N THR A 22 -8.50 -7.63 13.83
CA THR A 22 -7.97 -7.14 12.56
C THR A 22 -7.01 -8.10 11.86
N GLY A 23 -7.08 -8.18 10.52
CA GLY A 23 -6.14 -8.94 9.69
C GLY A 23 -6.22 -10.47 9.84
N ASN A 24 -7.32 -11.01 10.35
CA ASN A 24 -7.47 -12.44 10.61
C ASN A 24 -8.12 -13.20 9.45
N ARG A 25 -7.88 -14.50 9.37
CA ARG A 25 -8.60 -15.42 8.48
C ARG A 25 -9.44 -16.42 9.27
N PHE A 26 -10.76 -16.29 9.16
CA PHE A 26 -11.74 -17.22 9.74
C PHE A 26 -12.13 -18.25 8.67
N SER A 27 -11.65 -19.48 8.78
CA SER A 27 -12.03 -20.59 7.87
C SER A 27 -12.88 -21.60 8.64
N ASP A 28 -14.16 -21.74 8.27
CA ASP A 28 -15.17 -22.46 9.03
C ASP A 28 -15.13 -22.10 10.54
N ALA A 29 -15.01 -20.80 10.80
CA ALA A 29 -14.95 -20.23 12.14
C ALA A 29 -15.93 -19.05 12.25
N LEU A 30 -16.47 -18.88 13.45
CA LEU A 30 -17.50 -17.91 13.75
C LEU A 30 -16.95 -16.80 14.66
N LEU A 31 -17.21 -15.55 14.31
CA LEU A 31 -17.06 -14.42 15.23
C LEU A 31 -18.41 -14.11 15.88
N SER A 32 -18.45 -13.99 17.20
CA SER A 32 -19.70 -13.88 17.95
C SER A 32 -19.60 -12.81 19.04
N PRO A 33 -19.91 -11.54 18.72
CA PRO A 33 -20.06 -10.48 19.72
C PRO A 33 -21.47 -10.48 20.29
N GLU A 34 -21.62 -10.73 21.59
CA GLU A 34 -22.91 -10.95 22.24
C GLU A 34 -23.07 -10.20 23.56
N GLY A 35 -24.31 -9.87 23.90
CA GLY A 35 -24.66 -9.34 25.21
C GLY A 35 -24.53 -7.82 25.32
N VAL A 36 -24.35 -7.35 26.55
CA VAL A 36 -24.29 -5.91 26.88
C VAL A 36 -22.88 -5.59 27.34
N PHE A 37 -22.22 -4.69 26.62
CA PHE A 37 -20.88 -4.23 26.98
C PHE A 37 -20.95 -3.02 27.93
N PRO A 38 -19.90 -2.75 28.72
CA PRO A 38 -19.77 -1.52 29.48
C PRO A 38 -19.94 -0.27 28.58
N PRO A 39 -20.37 0.88 29.13
CA PRO A 39 -20.36 2.16 28.43
C PRO A 39 -19.00 2.47 27.79
N HIS A 40 -19.00 3.27 26.71
CA HIS A 40 -17.79 3.64 25.97
C HIS A 40 -17.00 2.42 25.46
N THR A 41 -17.71 1.42 24.91
CA THR A 41 -17.09 0.25 24.29
C THR A 41 -17.01 0.40 22.77
N ASN A 42 -15.80 0.31 22.21
CA ASN A 42 -15.56 0.25 20.78
C ASN A 42 -15.11 -1.16 20.37
N ILE A 43 -15.86 -1.81 19.48
CA ILE A 43 -15.48 -3.09 18.86
C ILE A 43 -15.24 -2.87 17.37
N THR A 44 -13.99 -2.99 16.95
CA THR A 44 -13.59 -2.79 15.55
C THR A 44 -13.18 -4.12 14.93
N ILE A 45 -13.91 -4.55 13.91
CA ILE A 45 -13.66 -5.77 13.14
C ILE A 45 -13.21 -5.33 11.75
N SER A 46 -11.91 -5.30 11.49
CA SER A 46 -11.34 -4.67 10.29
C SER A 46 -10.45 -5.60 9.46
N GLY A 47 -10.56 -5.57 8.13
CA GLY A 47 -9.60 -6.25 7.25
C GLY A 47 -9.50 -7.77 7.43
N ASN A 48 -10.55 -8.42 7.96
CA ASN A 48 -10.58 -9.87 8.15
C ASN A 48 -11.19 -10.57 6.94
N ARG A 49 -10.84 -11.85 6.74
CA ARG A 49 -11.44 -12.72 5.72
C ARG A 49 -12.20 -13.86 6.38
N PHE A 50 -13.49 -13.95 6.12
CA PHE A 50 -14.36 -15.02 6.58
C PHE A 50 -14.69 -15.95 5.41
N THR A 51 -14.61 -17.25 5.65
CA THR A 51 -15.03 -18.28 4.70
C THR A 51 -15.80 -19.34 5.45
N VAL A 52 -17.06 -19.54 5.09
CA VAL A 52 -17.93 -20.55 5.68
C VAL A 52 -18.45 -21.52 4.62
N THR A 53 -18.34 -22.80 4.93
CA THR A 53 -18.80 -23.91 4.08
C THR A 53 -19.88 -24.75 4.76
N ARG A 54 -20.13 -24.52 6.05
CA ARG A 54 -21.09 -25.26 6.87
C ARG A 54 -21.51 -24.44 8.09
N PRO A 55 -22.65 -24.77 8.74
CA PRO A 55 -23.03 -24.17 10.01
C PRO A 55 -21.98 -24.49 11.09
N ILE A 56 -21.63 -23.49 11.90
CA ILE A 56 -20.68 -23.64 13.00
C ILE A 56 -21.49 -23.79 14.29
N PRO A 57 -21.42 -24.94 14.98
CA PRO A 57 -22.20 -25.16 16.18
C PRO A 57 -21.70 -24.26 17.31
N ARG A 58 -22.61 -23.51 17.93
CA ARG A 58 -22.35 -22.74 19.16
C ARG A 58 -23.51 -22.97 20.14
N PRO A 59 -23.28 -23.62 21.29
CA PRO A 59 -24.32 -23.82 22.30
C PRO A 59 -24.98 -22.50 22.70
N GLY A 60 -26.31 -22.43 22.69
CA GLY A 60 -27.08 -21.20 22.98
C GLY A 60 -27.26 -20.26 21.78
N LEU A 61 -26.78 -20.64 20.60
CA LEU A 61 -26.98 -19.94 19.33
C LEU A 61 -27.43 -20.96 18.28
N GLU A 62 -28.74 -21.15 18.16
CA GLU A 62 -29.32 -22.03 17.15
C GLU A 62 -29.28 -21.32 15.79
N LEU A 63 -28.28 -21.66 14.97
CA LEU A 63 -28.17 -21.17 13.60
C LEU A 63 -28.72 -22.22 12.64
N ASP A 64 -29.69 -21.84 11.84
CA ASP A 64 -30.25 -22.67 10.77
C ASP A 64 -29.38 -22.65 9.50
N CYS A 65 -28.47 -21.68 9.37
CA CYS A 65 -27.63 -21.49 8.19
C CYS A 65 -26.16 -21.14 8.50
N PRO A 66 -25.23 -21.43 7.56
CA PRO A 66 -23.82 -21.02 7.67
C PRO A 66 -23.70 -19.50 7.82
N SER A 67 -22.96 -19.07 8.84
CA SER A 67 -22.80 -17.66 9.20
C SER A 67 -21.37 -17.30 9.57
N CYS A 68 -20.87 -16.14 9.10
CA CYS A 68 -19.51 -15.67 9.38
C CYS A 68 -19.43 -14.95 10.74
N VAL A 69 -20.41 -14.08 10.98
CA VAL A 69 -20.61 -13.37 12.24
C VAL A 69 -22.00 -13.70 12.73
N ALA A 70 -22.14 -14.18 13.97
CA ALA A 70 -23.46 -14.42 14.52
C ALA A 70 -23.54 -14.19 16.02
N MET A 71 -24.69 -13.72 16.49
CA MET A 71 -24.86 -13.28 17.86
C MET A 71 -26.29 -13.51 18.36
N ASN A 72 -26.43 -13.90 19.63
CA ASN A 72 -27.72 -13.94 20.33
C ASN A 72 -28.03 -12.58 20.98
N GLY A 73 -28.38 -11.61 20.14
CA GLY A 73 -28.51 -10.21 20.54
C GLY A 73 -27.19 -9.52 20.86
N LEU A 74 -27.20 -8.22 20.65
CA LEU A 74 -26.08 -7.33 20.94
C LEU A 74 -26.64 -5.97 21.31
N VAL A 75 -26.21 -5.46 22.46
CA VAL A 75 -26.59 -4.13 22.94
C VAL A 75 -25.38 -3.22 22.89
N ILE A 76 -25.45 -2.21 22.03
CA ILE A 76 -24.45 -1.18 21.82
C ILE A 76 -25.04 0.09 22.43
N SER A 77 -24.53 0.51 23.58
CA SER A 77 -25.14 1.59 24.34
C SER A 77 -24.15 2.51 25.02
N ASN A 78 -24.58 3.74 25.30
CA ASN A 78 -23.84 4.75 26.06
C ASN A 78 -22.49 5.05 25.41
N ASP A 79 -22.54 5.75 24.27
CA ASP A 79 -21.37 6.21 23.53
C ASP A 79 -20.46 5.07 23.08
N SER A 80 -21.06 3.95 22.66
CA SER A 80 -20.36 2.74 22.21
C SER A 80 -20.48 2.57 20.69
N ALA A 81 -19.50 1.88 20.10
CA ALA A 81 -19.47 1.60 18.67
C ALA A 81 -19.13 0.14 18.37
N VAL A 82 -19.80 -0.43 17.36
CA VAL A 82 -19.38 -1.69 16.76
C VAL A 82 -19.27 -1.49 15.25
N VAL A 83 -18.07 -1.68 14.71
CA VAL A 83 -17.74 -1.36 13.32
C VAL A 83 -17.15 -2.58 12.64
N LEU A 84 -17.77 -3.01 11.54
CA LEU A 84 -17.24 -4.00 10.63
C LEU A 84 -16.77 -3.26 9.37
N SER A 85 -15.45 -3.18 9.16
CA SER A 85 -14.87 -2.42 8.05
C SER A 85 -13.87 -3.19 7.20
N GLY A 86 -13.92 -3.04 5.88
CA GLY A 86 -12.91 -3.63 4.99
C GLY A 86 -12.78 -5.16 5.03
N ASN A 87 -13.80 -5.88 5.55
CA ASN A 87 -13.76 -7.34 5.63
C ASN A 87 -14.23 -7.98 4.32
N VAL A 88 -13.83 -9.23 4.12
CA VAL A 88 -14.32 -10.09 3.03
C VAL A 88 -15.11 -11.24 3.61
N PHE A 89 -16.40 -11.34 3.30
CA PHE A 89 -17.28 -12.43 3.72
C PHE A 89 -17.54 -13.36 2.54
N GLN A 90 -17.22 -14.64 2.71
CA GLN A 90 -17.40 -15.65 1.67
C GLN A 90 -18.20 -16.84 2.20
N SER A 91 -19.24 -17.21 1.45
CA SER A 91 -19.98 -18.47 1.66
C SER A 91 -19.89 -19.33 0.41
N VAL A 92 -19.73 -20.65 0.60
CA VAL A 92 -19.69 -21.64 -0.49
C VAL A 92 -21.03 -22.39 -0.64
N THR A 93 -21.91 -22.27 0.34
CA THR A 93 -23.22 -22.94 0.37
C THR A 93 -24.34 -21.98 0.02
N THR A 94 -25.40 -22.49 -0.61
CA THR A 94 -26.68 -21.79 -0.76
C THR A 94 -27.33 -21.55 0.60
N SER A 95 -28.20 -20.55 0.70
CA SER A 95 -28.97 -20.22 1.92
C SER A 95 -28.07 -19.96 3.14
N SER A 96 -27.15 -19.00 3.02
CA SER A 96 -26.19 -18.61 4.08
C SER A 96 -26.32 -17.15 4.46
N SER A 97 -25.86 -16.80 5.66
CA SER A 97 -25.79 -15.42 6.13
C SER A 97 -24.36 -14.92 6.35
N ALA A 98 -24.08 -13.63 6.13
CA ALA A 98 -22.77 -13.08 6.51
C ALA A 98 -22.78 -12.64 7.97
N ILE A 99 -23.79 -11.86 8.35
CA ILE A 99 -24.07 -11.39 9.71
C ILE A 99 -25.45 -11.88 10.11
N TYR A 100 -25.56 -12.60 11.21
CA TYR A 100 -26.83 -13.15 11.68
C TYR A 100 -27.07 -12.87 13.17
N VAL A 101 -28.12 -12.11 13.47
CA VAL A 101 -28.61 -11.85 14.83
C VAL A 101 -29.85 -12.70 15.10
N VAL A 102 -29.77 -13.61 16.07
CA VAL A 102 -30.86 -14.53 16.46
C VAL A 102 -31.29 -14.31 17.90
N GLY A 103 -32.50 -14.76 18.25
CA GLY A 103 -33.01 -14.84 19.62
C GLY A 103 -33.37 -13.50 20.28
N SER A 104 -32.45 -12.54 20.24
CA SER A 104 -32.58 -11.20 20.82
C SER A 104 -32.29 -10.12 19.78
N ALA A 105 -32.83 -8.92 19.99
CA ALA A 105 -32.69 -7.81 19.05
C ALA A 105 -31.24 -7.32 18.96
N LEU A 106 -30.87 -6.77 17.80
CA LEU A 106 -29.76 -5.82 17.74
C LEU A 106 -30.26 -4.48 18.28
N ARG A 107 -29.67 -3.98 19.36
CA ARG A 107 -30.09 -2.72 20.00
C ARG A 107 -28.93 -1.74 20.02
N VAL A 108 -29.15 -0.57 19.45
CA VAL A 108 -28.22 0.56 19.44
C VAL A 108 -28.90 1.73 20.15
N SER A 109 -28.34 2.21 21.25
CA SER A 109 -29.00 3.25 22.05
C SER A 109 -28.05 4.24 22.70
N TRP A 110 -28.50 5.47 22.96
CA TRP A 110 -27.73 6.48 23.69
C TRP A 110 -26.39 6.81 23.00
N HIS A 111 -26.45 7.62 21.95
CA HIS A 111 -25.27 8.14 21.21
C HIS A 111 -24.33 7.04 20.70
N SER A 112 -24.89 5.90 20.30
CA SER A 112 -24.12 4.71 19.92
C SER A 112 -24.31 4.35 18.45
N VAL A 113 -23.38 3.56 17.90
CA VAL A 113 -23.38 3.22 16.47
C VAL A 113 -23.07 1.76 16.17
N PHE A 114 -23.82 1.18 15.24
CA PHE A 114 -23.46 -0.07 14.56
C PHE A 114 -23.18 0.23 13.08
N ALA A 115 -21.97 -0.05 12.61
CA ALA A 115 -21.55 0.30 11.26
C ALA A 115 -21.00 -0.90 10.48
N VAL A 116 -21.43 -1.05 9.24
CA VAL A 116 -20.94 -2.04 8.27
C VAL A 116 -20.47 -1.27 7.04
N VAL A 117 -19.15 -1.01 6.96
CA VAL A 117 -18.57 -0.03 6.03
C VAL A 117 -17.49 -0.64 5.14
N GLY A 118 -17.62 -0.53 3.81
CA GLY A 118 -16.54 -0.92 2.90
C GLY A 118 -16.23 -2.41 2.87
N ASN A 119 -17.18 -3.28 3.19
CA ASN A 119 -16.97 -4.74 3.16
C ASN A 119 -17.32 -5.33 1.79
N THR A 120 -16.68 -6.44 1.46
CA THR A 120 -16.98 -7.22 0.25
C THR A 120 -17.69 -8.52 0.61
N PHE A 121 -18.82 -8.79 -0.04
CA PHE A 121 -19.62 -10.00 0.16
C PHE A 121 -19.58 -10.88 -1.08
N HIS A 122 -19.23 -12.15 -0.88
CA HIS A 122 -19.18 -13.20 -1.89
C HIS A 122 -19.98 -14.41 -1.44
N MET A 123 -21.31 -14.28 -1.50
CA MET A 123 -22.23 -15.32 -1.07
C MET A 123 -22.58 -16.25 -2.23
N ALA A 124 -22.70 -17.55 -1.95
CA ALA A 124 -23.09 -18.55 -2.95
C ALA A 124 -24.62 -18.68 -3.02
N GLY A 125 -25.13 -18.71 -4.26
CA GLY A 125 -26.55 -18.87 -4.56
C GLY A 125 -27.38 -17.61 -4.31
N GLY A 126 -28.44 -17.46 -5.10
CA GLY A 126 -29.41 -16.36 -4.97
C GLY A 126 -30.29 -16.42 -3.72
N ASP A 127 -30.09 -17.42 -2.84
CA ASP A 127 -30.87 -17.62 -1.62
C ASP A 127 -30.19 -17.08 -0.34
N GLY A 128 -28.99 -16.52 -0.44
CA GLY A 128 -28.27 -15.97 0.70
C GLY A 128 -28.82 -14.63 1.20
N THR A 129 -28.62 -14.32 2.48
CA THR A 129 -28.96 -13.03 3.09
C THR A 129 -27.72 -12.41 3.70
N LEU A 130 -27.34 -11.16 3.39
CA LEU A 130 -26.09 -10.64 3.95
C LEU A 130 -26.20 -10.34 5.44
N ILE A 131 -27.22 -9.59 5.83
CA ILE A 131 -27.50 -9.18 7.20
C ILE A 131 -28.89 -9.69 7.55
N HIS A 132 -28.95 -10.73 8.36
CA HIS A 132 -30.19 -11.34 8.83
C HIS A 132 -30.42 -10.94 10.29
N LEU A 133 -31.47 -10.16 10.55
CA LEU A 133 -31.86 -9.71 11.88
C LEU A 133 -33.19 -10.38 12.22
N GLU A 134 -33.12 -11.49 12.96
CA GLU A 134 -34.32 -12.18 13.40
C GLU A 134 -34.88 -11.51 14.65
N GLY A 135 -34.15 -11.53 15.76
CA GLY A 135 -34.64 -11.03 17.04
C GLY A 135 -35.72 -11.90 17.70
N PRO A 136 -36.34 -11.45 18.80
CA PRO A 136 -37.33 -12.23 19.53
C PRO A 136 -38.67 -12.22 18.79
N ARG A 137 -39.37 -13.37 18.80
CA ARG A 137 -40.70 -13.50 18.20
C ARG A 137 -41.68 -12.45 18.76
N TYR A 138 -42.38 -11.74 17.87
CA TYR A 138 -43.32 -10.66 18.20
C TYR A 138 -42.71 -9.46 18.93
N SER A 139 -41.41 -9.22 18.75
CA SER A 139 -40.68 -8.07 19.30
C SER A 139 -39.88 -7.39 18.19
N SER A 140 -38.91 -6.54 18.51
CA SER A 140 -38.11 -5.85 17.51
C SER A 140 -36.93 -6.71 17.05
N SER A 141 -36.67 -6.74 15.74
CA SER A 141 -35.41 -7.28 15.20
C SER A 141 -34.26 -6.28 15.37
N LEU A 142 -34.58 -4.99 15.22
CA LEU A 142 -33.64 -3.88 15.32
C LEU A 142 -34.27 -2.73 16.11
N CYS A 143 -33.56 -2.25 17.13
CA CYS A 143 -33.89 -1.02 17.85
C CYS A 143 -32.75 -0.01 17.72
N VAL A 144 -33.03 1.18 17.20
CA VAL A 144 -32.08 2.31 17.13
C VAL A 144 -32.69 3.50 17.85
N LEU A 145 -32.16 3.85 19.02
CA LEU A 145 -32.84 4.73 19.98
C LEU A 145 -31.92 5.85 20.49
N ASN A 146 -32.50 7.00 20.84
CA ASN A 146 -31.84 8.07 21.58
C ASN A 146 -30.51 8.52 20.95
N ASN A 147 -30.62 9.27 19.85
CA ASN A 147 -29.48 9.87 19.14
C ASN A 147 -28.46 8.82 18.64
N SER A 148 -28.93 7.65 18.19
CA SER A 148 -28.05 6.55 17.75
C SER A 148 -28.17 6.29 16.26
N ALA A 149 -27.20 5.57 15.70
CA ALA A 149 -27.21 5.25 14.28
C ALA A 149 -26.87 3.79 13.94
N VAL A 150 -27.50 3.28 12.88
CA VAL A 150 -27.05 2.09 12.16
C VAL A 150 -26.65 2.53 10.76
N VAL A 151 -25.41 2.24 10.35
CA VAL A 151 -24.86 2.73 9.08
C VAL A 151 -24.29 1.58 8.26
N ILE A 152 -24.90 1.31 7.11
CA ILE A 152 -24.46 0.30 6.14
C ILE A 152 -24.02 1.05 4.88
N ARG A 153 -22.71 1.24 4.71
CA ARG A 153 -22.16 2.17 3.72
C ARG A 153 -21.05 1.58 2.86
N GLY A 154 -21.09 1.82 1.55
CA GLY A 154 -19.95 1.54 0.66
C GLY A 154 -19.59 0.06 0.52
N ASN A 155 -20.52 -0.86 0.76
CA ASN A 155 -20.25 -2.29 0.66
C ASN A 155 -20.48 -2.80 -0.77
N ALA A 156 -19.70 -3.81 -1.17
CA ALA A 156 -19.79 -4.43 -2.49
C ALA A 156 -20.27 -5.88 -2.42
N VAL A 157 -21.35 -6.20 -3.11
CA VAL A 157 -21.92 -7.55 -3.20
C VAL A 157 -21.65 -8.11 -4.57
N THR A 158 -20.76 -9.11 -4.63
CA THR A 158 -20.17 -9.59 -5.89
C THR A 158 -20.99 -10.67 -6.62
N ARG A 159 -22.08 -11.14 -6.00
CA ARG A 159 -22.97 -12.17 -6.56
C ARG A 159 -24.43 -11.86 -6.18
N PRO A 160 -25.43 -12.34 -6.94
CA PRO A 160 -26.82 -12.19 -6.56
C PRO A 160 -27.13 -12.85 -5.22
N VAL A 161 -27.99 -12.21 -4.43
CA VAL A 161 -28.42 -12.66 -3.09
C VAL A 161 -29.93 -12.50 -2.94
N LYS A 162 -30.58 -13.16 -1.98
CA LYS A 162 -32.01 -13.00 -1.76
C LYS A 162 -32.32 -11.62 -1.16
N CYS A 163 -31.66 -11.33 -0.04
CA CYS A 163 -31.80 -10.09 0.70
C CYS A 163 -30.42 -9.51 1.05
N PHE A 164 -30.26 -8.19 1.00
CA PHE A 164 -29.10 -7.56 1.63
C PHE A 164 -29.35 -7.49 3.14
N VAL A 165 -30.45 -6.84 3.53
CA VAL A 165 -30.91 -6.74 4.92
C VAL A 165 -32.29 -7.37 5.02
N LEU A 166 -32.45 -8.28 5.98
CA LEU A 166 -33.73 -8.89 6.32
C LEU A 166 -34.01 -8.69 7.81
N LEU A 167 -35.10 -8.00 8.13
CA LEU A 167 -35.64 -7.88 9.49
C LEU A 167 -36.93 -8.69 9.57
N ILE A 168 -36.96 -9.69 10.45
CA ILE A 168 -38.10 -10.61 10.56
C ILE A 168 -39.30 -9.97 11.27
N TRP A 169 -39.02 -9.17 12.29
CA TRP A 169 -40.01 -8.50 13.12
C TRP A 169 -39.87 -6.98 13.01
N THR A 170 -40.30 -6.24 14.04
CA THR A 170 -40.41 -4.78 13.93
C THR A 170 -39.04 -4.12 13.81
N LEU A 171 -38.99 -3.08 12.98
CA LEU A 171 -37.89 -2.13 12.89
C LEU A 171 -38.27 -0.90 13.72
N ASP A 172 -37.55 -0.61 14.80
CA ASP A 172 -37.80 0.57 15.64
C ASP A 172 -36.65 1.57 15.53
N VAL A 173 -36.94 2.78 15.07
CA VAL A 173 -36.00 3.90 14.98
C VAL A 173 -36.63 5.11 15.65
N GLU A 174 -36.12 5.50 16.81
CA GLU A 174 -36.78 6.49 17.66
C GLU A 174 -35.83 7.52 18.26
N SER A 175 -36.40 8.69 18.61
CA SER A 175 -35.75 9.75 19.38
C SER A 175 -34.47 10.25 18.73
N HIS A 176 -34.63 10.92 17.58
CA HIS A 176 -33.54 11.51 16.80
C HIS A 176 -32.47 10.50 16.37
N SER A 177 -32.89 9.26 16.07
CA SER A 177 -32.00 8.19 15.62
C SER A 177 -32.11 7.95 14.11
N ALA A 178 -31.09 7.32 13.53
CA ALA A 178 -31.00 7.10 12.09
C ALA A 178 -30.61 5.67 11.70
N VAL A 179 -31.24 5.15 10.64
CA VAL A 179 -30.76 3.96 9.91
C VAL A 179 -30.41 4.40 8.50
N VAL A 180 -29.14 4.24 8.11
CA VAL A 180 -28.60 4.71 6.84
C VAL A 180 -28.07 3.53 6.04
N PHE A 181 -28.58 3.39 4.81
CA PHE A 181 -28.13 2.40 3.84
C PHE A 181 -27.65 3.13 2.57
N GLN A 182 -26.33 3.39 2.50
CA GLN A 182 -25.80 4.37 1.54
C GLN A 182 -24.65 3.84 0.67
N GLY A 183 -24.69 4.11 -0.63
CA GLY A 183 -23.52 3.90 -1.50
C GLY A 183 -23.10 2.42 -1.65
N ASN A 184 -24.02 1.47 -1.44
CA ASN A 184 -23.72 0.05 -1.59
C ASN A 184 -23.92 -0.40 -3.04
N GLU A 185 -23.08 -1.31 -3.51
CA GLU A 185 -23.15 -1.89 -4.86
C GLU A 185 -23.55 -3.36 -4.80
N MET A 186 -24.46 -3.78 -5.68
CA MET A 186 -24.95 -5.15 -5.73
C MET A 186 -25.18 -5.67 -7.15
N GLN A 187 -24.88 -6.95 -7.35
CA GLN A 187 -25.08 -7.61 -8.65
C GLN A 187 -26.54 -7.95 -8.94
N GLY A 188 -27.35 -8.27 -7.93
CA GLY A 188 -28.79 -8.57 -8.08
C GLY A 188 -29.41 -9.07 -6.78
N SER A 189 -30.73 -8.90 -6.61
CA SER A 189 -31.44 -9.51 -5.48
C SER A 189 -32.92 -9.72 -5.69
N SER A 190 -33.59 -10.37 -4.74
CA SER A 190 -35.07 -10.34 -4.67
C SER A 190 -35.53 -9.04 -4.03
N VAL A 191 -35.01 -8.76 -2.83
CA VAL A 191 -35.22 -7.52 -2.09
C VAL A 191 -33.88 -7.01 -1.59
N VAL A 192 -33.66 -5.69 -1.48
CA VAL A 192 -32.41 -5.18 -0.88
C VAL A 192 -32.60 -5.01 0.62
N PHE A 193 -33.58 -4.22 1.00
CA PHE A 193 -33.92 -3.94 2.39
C PHE A 193 -35.34 -4.41 2.67
N TYR A 194 -35.48 -5.52 3.41
CA TYR A 194 -36.77 -6.12 3.72
C TYR A 194 -37.08 -6.05 5.22
N SER A 195 -38.12 -5.30 5.60
CA SER A 195 -38.77 -5.38 6.91
C SER A 195 -40.06 -6.18 6.75
N SER A 196 -40.15 -7.37 7.36
CA SER A 196 -41.35 -8.24 7.25
C SER A 196 -42.40 -8.01 8.34
N ASP A 197 -42.16 -7.06 9.24
CA ASP A 197 -43.17 -6.50 10.12
C ASP A 197 -43.07 -4.96 10.15
N SER A 198 -44.00 -4.30 10.85
CA SER A 198 -44.14 -2.85 10.82
C SER A 198 -42.84 -2.13 11.17
N SER A 199 -42.50 -1.13 10.34
CA SER A 199 -41.38 -0.23 10.60
C SER A 199 -41.88 1.01 11.36
N ASN A 200 -41.43 1.17 12.60
CA ASN A 200 -41.79 2.25 13.51
C ASN A 200 -40.69 3.31 13.50
N ILE A 201 -40.94 4.45 12.88
CA ILE A 201 -39.97 5.55 12.80
C ILE A 201 -40.57 6.77 13.49
N TYR A 202 -40.10 7.10 14.70
CA TYR A 202 -40.74 8.07 15.58
C TYR A 202 -39.78 9.15 16.10
N TYR A 203 -40.37 10.30 16.44
CA TYR A 203 -39.72 11.38 17.20
C TYR A 203 -38.45 11.92 16.53
N ASN A 204 -38.59 12.56 15.37
CA ASN A 204 -37.49 13.15 14.60
C ASN A 204 -36.43 12.14 14.13
N SER A 205 -36.83 10.91 13.85
CA SER A 205 -35.94 9.85 13.40
C SER A 205 -35.94 9.69 11.88
N TRP A 206 -34.97 8.92 11.36
CA TRP A 206 -34.73 8.82 9.93
C TRP A 206 -34.35 7.43 9.46
N LEU A 207 -35.01 6.97 8.40
CA LEU A 207 -34.60 5.81 7.62
C LEU A 207 -34.21 6.29 6.23
N GLN A 208 -32.93 6.21 5.88
CA GLN A 208 -32.39 6.64 4.61
C GLN A 208 -31.84 5.45 3.81
N LEU A 209 -32.23 5.34 2.54
CA LEU A 209 -31.59 4.45 1.58
C LEU A 209 -31.16 5.24 0.34
N SER A 210 -29.87 5.56 0.22
CA SER A 210 -29.40 6.52 -0.78
C SER A 210 -28.15 6.13 -1.56
N GLY A 211 -28.07 6.54 -2.83
CA GLY A 211 -26.86 6.38 -3.64
C GLY A 211 -26.43 4.94 -3.92
N ASN A 212 -27.32 3.95 -3.80
CA ASN A 212 -26.99 2.55 -4.02
C ASN A 212 -27.06 2.18 -5.51
N LEU A 213 -26.22 1.25 -5.95
CA LEU A 213 -26.17 0.77 -7.34
C LEU A 213 -26.57 -0.71 -7.43
N CYS A 214 -27.66 -0.97 -8.16
CA CYS A 214 -28.12 -2.32 -8.49
C CYS A 214 -27.83 -2.62 -9.96
N ARG A 215 -26.81 -3.46 -10.24
CA ARG A 215 -26.44 -3.86 -11.61
C ARG A 215 -27.45 -4.80 -12.27
N GLU A 216 -28.24 -5.48 -11.47
CA GLU A 216 -29.49 -6.12 -11.86
C GLU A 216 -30.55 -5.65 -10.88
N SER A 217 -31.66 -5.13 -11.40
CA SER A 217 -32.79 -4.66 -10.61
C SER A 217 -33.31 -5.75 -9.67
N PRO A 218 -33.69 -5.42 -8.42
CA PRO A 218 -34.37 -6.35 -7.55
C PRO A 218 -35.63 -6.91 -8.19
N SER A 219 -35.87 -8.22 -8.10
CA SER A 219 -37.02 -8.85 -8.75
C SER A 219 -38.35 -8.48 -8.10
N GLU A 220 -38.36 -8.13 -6.81
CA GLU A 220 -39.56 -7.67 -6.10
C GLU A 220 -39.52 -6.17 -5.80
N ALA A 221 -38.58 -5.72 -4.97
CA ALA A 221 -38.42 -4.32 -4.61
C ALA A 221 -37.03 -4.01 -4.06
N PHE A 222 -36.57 -2.77 -4.19
CA PHE A 222 -35.36 -2.31 -3.51
C PHE A 222 -35.60 -2.25 -1.98
N ALA A 223 -36.55 -1.43 -1.54
CA ALA A 223 -36.98 -1.38 -0.15
C ALA A 223 -38.42 -1.91 -0.03
N PHE A 224 -38.61 -2.97 0.73
CA PHE A 224 -39.92 -3.53 1.07
C PHE A 224 -40.18 -3.37 2.57
N LEU A 225 -41.06 -2.44 2.94
CA LEU A 225 -41.44 -2.21 4.33
C LEU A 225 -42.85 -2.75 4.55
N TYR A 226 -42.92 -4.04 4.89
CA TYR A 226 -44.16 -4.80 5.00
C TYR A 226 -44.62 -4.92 6.47
N PRO A 227 -45.92 -4.77 6.78
CA PRO A 227 -46.99 -4.36 5.86
C PRO A 227 -47.10 -2.84 5.74
N LYS A 228 -46.58 -2.09 6.71
CA LYS A 228 -46.79 -0.65 6.88
C LYS A 228 -45.61 0.01 7.57
N VAL A 229 -45.52 1.31 7.41
CA VAL A 229 -44.62 2.18 8.19
C VAL A 229 -45.45 3.05 9.13
N ASN A 230 -45.10 3.12 10.41
CA ASN A 230 -45.67 4.07 11.36
C ASN A 230 -44.69 5.25 11.47
N LEU A 231 -45.19 6.47 11.29
CA LEU A 231 -44.35 7.68 11.17
C LEU A 231 -44.85 8.80 12.07
N ARG A 232 -44.00 9.25 13.00
CA ARG A 232 -44.27 10.42 13.85
C ARG A 232 -43.12 11.41 13.80
N ASP A 233 -43.35 12.60 13.26
CA ASP A 233 -42.35 13.66 13.12
C ASP A 233 -41.04 13.17 12.49
N SER A 234 -41.11 12.17 11.61
CA SER A 234 -39.95 11.39 11.16
C SER A 234 -39.99 11.18 9.65
N THR A 235 -38.84 10.83 9.09
CA THR A 235 -38.67 10.77 7.64
C THR A 235 -38.21 9.38 7.19
N VAL A 236 -38.79 8.90 6.09
CA VAL A 236 -38.21 7.81 5.28
C VAL A 236 -37.78 8.41 3.95
N SER A 237 -36.52 8.22 3.57
CA SER A 237 -36.02 8.70 2.29
C SER A 237 -35.36 7.63 1.44
N VAL A 238 -35.64 7.68 0.13
CA VAL A 238 -35.04 6.82 -0.89
C VAL A 238 -34.53 7.69 -2.03
N SER A 239 -33.22 7.91 -2.15
CA SER A 239 -32.68 8.93 -3.06
C SER A 239 -31.42 8.51 -3.82
N GLY A 240 -31.29 8.94 -5.08
CA GLY A 240 -30.06 8.72 -5.85
C GLY A 240 -29.73 7.25 -6.14
N ASN A 241 -30.67 6.32 -5.98
CA ASN A 241 -30.42 4.90 -6.24
C ASN A 241 -30.50 4.61 -7.74
N GLN A 242 -29.53 3.87 -8.25
CA GLN A 242 -29.39 3.55 -9.67
C GLN A 242 -29.65 2.07 -9.90
N PHE A 243 -30.48 1.77 -10.90
CA PHE A 243 -30.90 0.42 -11.23
C PHE A 243 -30.61 0.14 -12.70
N VAL A 244 -30.28 -1.11 -13.02
CA VAL A 244 -30.17 -1.57 -14.40
C VAL A 244 -31.22 -2.65 -14.61
N SER A 245 -32.03 -2.52 -15.67
CA SER A 245 -33.11 -3.46 -16.00
C SER A 245 -33.41 -3.44 -17.49
N SER A 246 -33.59 -4.61 -18.10
CA SER A 246 -33.93 -4.72 -19.52
C SER A 246 -35.42 -4.87 -19.81
N THR A 247 -36.23 -5.27 -18.81
CA THR A 247 -37.61 -5.75 -19.06
C THR A 247 -38.68 -5.04 -18.23
N VAL A 248 -38.37 -4.67 -16.98
CA VAL A 248 -39.37 -4.19 -16.02
C VAL A 248 -38.85 -2.99 -15.24
N SER A 249 -39.67 -1.95 -15.08
CA SER A 249 -39.39 -0.85 -14.16
C SER A 249 -39.32 -1.36 -12.72
N PRO A 250 -38.18 -1.22 -12.04
CA PRO A 250 -38.00 -1.72 -10.68
C PRO A 250 -38.87 -0.94 -9.69
N THR A 251 -39.34 -1.64 -8.66
CA THR A 251 -40.03 -1.01 -7.53
C THR A 251 -38.97 -0.55 -6.52
N VAL A 252 -38.87 0.76 -6.28
CA VAL A 252 -37.88 1.31 -5.35
C VAL A 252 -38.35 1.21 -3.91
N LEU A 253 -39.63 1.53 -3.67
CA LEU A 253 -40.22 1.49 -2.35
C LEU A 253 -41.61 0.87 -2.41
N LEU A 254 -41.83 -0.16 -1.58
CA LEU A 254 -43.07 -0.89 -1.44
C LEU A 254 -43.55 -0.82 0.02
N ILE A 255 -44.69 -0.13 0.23
CA ILE A 255 -45.39 0.02 1.51
C ILE A 255 -46.88 -0.25 1.25
N PRO A 256 -47.33 -1.51 1.35
CA PRO A 256 -48.60 -1.93 0.78
C PRO A 256 -49.83 -1.52 1.62
N GLN A 257 -49.72 -1.44 2.94
CA GLN A 257 -50.85 -1.11 3.82
C GLN A 257 -50.75 0.30 4.40
N SER A 258 -51.91 0.88 4.67
CA SER A 258 -52.03 2.14 5.40
C SER A 258 -51.70 1.96 6.88
N SER A 259 -51.02 2.94 7.46
CA SER A 259 -50.95 3.08 8.91
C SER A 259 -52.03 4.04 9.43
N ARG A 260 -52.47 3.80 10.67
CA ARG A 260 -53.27 4.76 11.46
C ARG A 260 -52.39 5.65 12.33
N ASP A 261 -51.10 5.34 12.40
CA ASP A 261 -50.11 5.97 13.24
C ASP A 261 -49.20 6.86 12.38
N LEU A 262 -49.80 7.93 11.87
CA LEU A 262 -49.17 8.90 10.99
C LEU A 262 -49.41 10.30 11.54
N THR A 263 -48.35 10.92 12.05
CA THR A 263 -48.38 12.29 12.60
C THR A 263 -47.19 13.05 12.07
N ASN A 264 -47.38 14.02 11.18
CA ASN A 264 -46.30 14.86 10.65
C ASN A 264 -45.09 14.06 10.09
N GLY A 265 -45.35 12.87 9.55
CA GLY A 265 -44.34 12.01 8.94
C GLY A 265 -44.16 12.32 7.45
N ALA A 266 -42.95 12.12 6.94
CA ALA A 266 -42.63 12.34 5.53
C ALA A 266 -42.03 11.09 4.87
N ILE A 267 -42.48 10.79 3.66
CA ILE A 267 -41.81 9.84 2.75
C ILE A 267 -41.31 10.63 1.55
N VAL A 268 -40.00 10.61 1.33
CA VAL A 268 -39.34 11.41 0.29
C VAL A 268 -38.55 10.50 -0.64
N ALA A 269 -38.88 10.52 -1.92
CA ALA A 269 -38.10 9.88 -2.96
C ALA A 269 -37.50 10.94 -3.88
N ALA A 270 -36.22 10.84 -4.23
CA ALA A 270 -35.56 11.83 -5.09
C ALA A 270 -34.56 11.18 -6.04
N CYS A 271 -34.72 11.42 -7.34
CA CYS A 271 -33.78 10.99 -8.38
C CYS A 271 -33.31 9.52 -8.29
N ASN A 272 -34.27 8.58 -8.23
CA ASN A 272 -33.95 7.16 -8.41
C ASN A 272 -34.12 6.80 -9.88
N THR A 273 -33.09 6.22 -10.49
CA THR A 273 -33.01 6.04 -11.95
C THR A 273 -32.90 4.57 -12.35
N VAL A 274 -33.47 4.22 -13.50
CA VAL A 274 -33.26 2.93 -14.16
C VAL A 274 -32.63 3.17 -15.52
N ASN A 275 -31.47 2.56 -15.79
CA ASN A 275 -30.67 2.79 -16.99
C ASN A 275 -30.42 4.29 -17.24
N ASP A 276 -30.01 5.02 -16.19
CA ASP A 276 -29.74 6.47 -16.20
C ASP A 276 -30.94 7.35 -16.59
N LYS A 277 -32.15 6.82 -16.52
CA LYS A 277 -33.39 7.54 -16.80
C LYS A 277 -34.37 7.43 -15.64
N GLU A 278 -35.22 8.42 -15.50
CA GLU A 278 -36.40 8.31 -14.64
C GLU A 278 -37.34 7.22 -15.19
N GLY A 279 -38.09 6.54 -14.32
CA GLY A 279 -38.99 5.45 -14.73
C GLY A 279 -39.15 4.29 -13.75
N VAL A 280 -38.69 4.46 -12.52
CA VAL A 280 -38.90 3.51 -11.42
C VAL A 280 -40.32 3.60 -10.86
N LYS A 281 -40.75 2.57 -10.12
CA LYS A 281 -42.08 2.49 -9.49
C LYS A 281 -42.01 2.70 -7.98
N TYR A 282 -43.07 3.30 -7.45
CA TYR A 282 -43.32 3.42 -6.01
C TYR A 282 -44.73 2.87 -5.74
N ILE A 283 -44.83 1.87 -4.87
CA ILE A 283 -46.10 1.27 -4.47
C ILE A 283 -46.29 1.60 -2.99
N ILE A 284 -46.85 2.78 -2.74
CA ILE A 284 -47.00 3.34 -1.40
C ILE A 284 -48.48 3.62 -1.20
N SER A 285 -49.04 3.21 -0.06
CA SER A 285 -50.41 3.59 0.28
C SER A 285 -50.61 5.11 0.25
N SER A 286 -51.74 5.56 -0.28
CA SER A 286 -52.01 6.99 -0.48
C SER A 286 -52.04 7.80 0.83
N VAL A 287 -52.26 7.15 1.98
CA VAL A 287 -52.29 7.83 3.30
C VAL A 287 -50.97 8.50 3.67
N TYR A 288 -49.85 8.09 3.06
CA TYR A 288 -48.53 8.64 3.37
C TYR A 288 -48.23 9.96 2.66
N ASN A 289 -48.97 10.33 1.60
CA ASN A 289 -48.72 11.51 0.77
C ASN A 289 -47.23 11.67 0.39
N ALA A 290 -46.63 10.62 -0.18
CA ALA A 290 -45.20 10.60 -0.49
C ALA A 290 -44.80 11.68 -1.50
N THR A 291 -43.70 12.39 -1.22
CA THR A 291 -43.11 13.39 -2.12
C THR A 291 -42.10 12.72 -3.04
N ILE A 292 -42.32 12.77 -4.35
CA ILE A 292 -41.45 12.15 -5.35
C ILE A 292 -40.87 13.27 -6.22
N LEU A 293 -39.55 13.47 -6.13
CA LEU A 293 -38.80 14.51 -6.83
C LEU A 293 -38.05 13.94 -8.04
N THR A 294 -38.02 14.75 -9.11
CA THR A 294 -37.25 14.50 -10.33
C THR A 294 -35.75 14.69 -10.09
N CYS A 295 -34.94 14.28 -11.05
CA CYS A 295 -33.50 14.47 -11.04
C CYS A 295 -33.05 15.91 -11.32
N SER A 296 -33.96 16.82 -11.68
CA SER A 296 -33.65 18.24 -11.88
C SER A 296 -33.36 18.99 -10.58
N ASP A 297 -34.05 18.60 -9.50
CA ASP A 297 -33.93 19.22 -8.18
C ASP A 297 -33.73 18.14 -7.09
N PRO A 298 -32.61 17.39 -7.14
CA PRO A 298 -32.40 16.24 -6.26
C PRO A 298 -32.16 16.65 -4.79
N CYS A 299 -31.72 17.88 -4.56
CA CYS A 299 -31.33 18.37 -3.24
C CYS A 299 -32.55 18.89 -2.46
N THR A 300 -33.23 17.97 -1.76
CA THR A 300 -34.09 18.33 -0.63
C THR A 300 -33.44 17.93 0.67
N LEU A 301 -33.56 18.79 1.70
CA LEU A 301 -33.03 18.55 3.05
C LEU A 301 -33.33 17.13 3.52
N ALA A 302 -34.57 16.68 3.35
CA ALA A 302 -35.06 15.38 3.82
C ALA A 302 -34.57 14.16 3.01
N ALA A 303 -33.97 14.36 1.83
CA ALA A 303 -33.45 13.26 1.01
C ALA A 303 -31.98 12.95 1.34
N SER A 304 -31.17 13.99 1.55
CA SER A 304 -29.70 13.85 1.70
C SER A 304 -29.22 14.05 3.13
N CYS A 305 -29.91 14.87 3.92
CA CYS A 305 -29.49 15.29 5.26
C CYS A 305 -30.44 14.76 6.33
N PHE A 306 -29.94 14.43 7.51
CA PHE A 306 -30.80 14.04 8.63
C PHE A 306 -31.55 15.27 9.16
N PRO A 307 -32.90 15.38 9.04
CA PRO A 307 -33.60 16.63 9.32
C PRO A 307 -33.44 17.13 10.75
N ALA A 308 -33.33 16.22 11.72
CA ALA A 308 -33.21 16.55 13.14
C ALA A 308 -31.91 17.29 13.50
N TYR A 309 -30.84 17.07 12.73
CA TYR A 309 -29.50 17.59 12.99
C TYR A 309 -28.96 18.43 11.84
N THR A 310 -29.83 18.95 10.97
CA THR A 310 -29.42 19.80 9.83
C THR A 310 -29.95 21.21 10.01
N THR A 311 -29.08 22.22 9.86
CA THR A 311 -29.47 23.63 9.90
C THR A 311 -29.86 24.17 8.53
N THR A 312 -29.01 23.91 7.53
CA THR A 312 -29.19 24.33 6.14
C THR A 312 -28.61 23.28 5.21
N ALA A 313 -29.08 23.23 3.96
CA ALA A 313 -28.46 22.43 2.91
C ALA A 313 -28.26 23.29 1.67
N SER A 314 -27.11 23.11 1.02
CA SER A 314 -26.78 23.76 -0.23
C SER A 314 -27.61 23.16 -1.36
N SER A 315 -28.19 24.00 -2.22
CA SER A 315 -28.77 23.56 -3.50
C SER A 315 -27.70 23.07 -4.46
N GLU A 316 -26.46 23.56 -4.34
CA GLU A 316 -25.30 23.08 -5.10
C GLU A 316 -24.65 21.91 -4.35
N GLY A 317 -24.67 20.72 -4.96
CA GLY A 317 -24.00 19.52 -4.45
C GLY A 317 -24.69 18.81 -3.28
N CYS A 318 -25.88 19.27 -2.85
CA CYS A 318 -26.65 18.71 -1.74
C CYS A 318 -25.89 18.62 -0.39
N ALA A 319 -24.92 19.51 -0.16
CA ALA A 319 -24.12 19.52 1.06
C ALA A 319 -24.93 19.99 2.27
N CYS A 320 -24.82 19.28 3.40
CA CYS A 320 -25.56 19.57 4.63
C CYS A 320 -24.68 20.37 5.61
N ALA A 321 -25.24 21.42 6.22
CA ALA A 321 -24.63 22.10 7.36
C ALA A 321 -25.27 21.60 8.65
N CYS A 322 -24.50 20.91 9.49
CA CYS A 322 -25.03 20.24 10.66
C CYS A 322 -25.31 21.20 11.83
N ALA A 323 -26.37 20.91 12.58
CA ALA A 323 -26.64 21.50 13.88
C ALA A 323 -25.71 20.91 14.94
N GLU A 324 -25.72 21.48 16.15
CA GLU A 324 -24.99 20.92 17.28
C GLU A 324 -25.41 19.46 17.53
N GLY A 325 -24.41 18.57 17.63
CA GLY A 325 -24.61 17.12 17.76
C GLY A 325 -24.75 16.35 16.43
N GLY A 326 -24.82 17.04 15.28
CA GLY A 326 -24.81 16.39 13.97
C GLY A 326 -23.38 16.11 13.47
N HIS A 327 -23.16 14.93 12.91
CA HIS A 327 -21.85 14.45 12.47
C HIS A 327 -21.84 13.96 11.02
N GLY A 328 -20.76 14.30 10.29
CA GLY A 328 -20.51 13.88 8.91
C GLY A 328 -21.44 14.53 7.87
N ASP A 329 -21.28 14.14 6.61
CA ASP A 329 -21.95 14.79 5.47
C ASP A 329 -23.49 14.71 5.51
N ALA A 330 -24.04 13.70 6.19
CA ALA A 330 -25.48 13.52 6.37
C ALA A 330 -26.01 14.02 7.73
N CYS A 331 -25.16 14.63 8.55
CA CYS A 331 -25.50 15.14 9.89
C CYS A 331 -26.13 14.09 10.82
N LEU A 332 -25.51 12.92 10.92
CA LEU A 332 -25.97 11.83 11.77
C LEU A 332 -25.82 12.16 13.27
N PRO A 333 -26.62 11.56 14.17
CA PRO A 333 -26.60 11.91 15.59
C PRO A 333 -25.35 11.43 16.33
N VAL A 334 -24.54 10.60 15.68
CA VAL A 334 -23.30 10.04 16.19
C VAL A 334 -22.30 9.95 15.04
N ALA A 335 -21.03 10.24 15.33
CA ALA A 335 -19.97 10.08 14.36
C ALA A 335 -19.82 8.59 14.00
N VAL A 336 -19.83 8.28 12.71
CA VAL A 336 -19.48 6.94 12.23
C VAL A 336 -17.96 6.84 12.30
N PRO A 337 -17.38 5.90 13.07
CA PRO A 337 -15.95 5.71 13.07
C PRO A 337 -15.53 5.33 11.66
N GLU A 338 -14.75 6.21 11.02
CA GLU A 338 -14.11 5.92 9.75
C GLU A 338 -13.25 4.65 9.92
N PRO A 339 -13.10 3.81 8.87
CA PRO A 339 -12.06 2.78 8.91
C PRO A 339 -10.75 3.46 9.33
N PRO A 340 -9.96 2.86 10.25
CA PRO A 340 -8.83 3.52 10.88
C PRO A 340 -8.03 4.30 9.83
N GLY A 341 -8.14 5.62 9.91
CA GLY A 341 -7.45 6.54 9.04
C GLY A 341 -5.96 6.30 9.16
N THR A 342 -5.27 6.50 8.05
CA THR A 342 -3.88 6.09 7.84
C THR A 342 -2.86 7.02 8.48
N ASP A 343 -3.25 7.77 9.50
CA ASP A 343 -2.38 8.67 10.27
C ASP A 343 -1.59 7.91 11.35
N GLY A 344 -0.79 6.96 10.87
CA GLY A 344 0.65 6.79 11.11
C GLY A 344 1.27 6.62 12.51
N ALA A 345 0.74 7.17 13.61
CA ALA A 345 1.54 7.22 14.84
C ALA A 345 1.42 5.96 15.72
N ASP A 346 0.20 5.47 15.91
CA ASP A 346 -0.08 4.42 16.92
C ASP A 346 -0.36 3.02 16.35
N LEU A 347 -0.30 2.83 15.04
CA LEU A 347 -0.68 1.57 14.38
C LEU A 347 0.49 0.63 14.09
N CYS A 348 1.73 0.99 14.41
CA CYS A 348 2.83 0.07 14.19
C CYS A 348 2.69 -1.16 15.09
N VAL A 349 2.80 -2.34 14.49
CA VAL A 349 2.97 -3.59 15.22
C VAL A 349 4.38 -3.58 15.80
N ARG A 350 4.49 -3.62 17.13
CA ARG A 350 5.78 -3.47 17.83
C ARG A 350 6.17 -4.72 18.60
N ASP A 351 7.45 -5.08 18.55
CA ASP A 351 8.12 -6.01 19.47
C ASP A 351 7.45 -7.39 19.62
N VAL A 352 6.82 -7.89 18.56
CA VAL A 352 6.19 -9.22 18.51
C VAL A 352 7.00 -10.19 17.66
N ARG A 353 6.82 -11.49 17.90
CA ARG A 353 7.33 -12.55 17.04
C ARG A 353 6.22 -13.09 16.16
N VAL A 354 6.45 -13.12 14.85
CA VAL A 354 5.49 -13.58 13.85
C VAL A 354 6.05 -14.84 13.19
N GLY A 355 5.41 -15.98 13.47
CA GLY A 355 5.82 -17.30 12.96
C GLY A 355 5.08 -17.74 11.69
N VAL A 356 4.25 -16.87 11.12
CA VAL A 356 3.46 -17.14 9.92
C VAL A 356 3.75 -16.08 8.89
N GLU A 357 3.55 -16.42 7.61
CA GLU A 357 3.75 -15.48 6.52
C GLU A 357 2.85 -14.24 6.66
N VAL A 358 3.42 -13.07 6.43
CA VAL A 358 2.69 -11.79 6.42
C VAL A 358 2.55 -11.31 4.99
N ASN A 359 1.31 -11.24 4.52
CA ASN A 359 0.97 -10.60 3.26
C ASN A 359 0.36 -9.22 3.54
N VAL A 360 1.17 -8.18 3.39
CA VAL A 360 0.67 -6.80 3.36
C VAL A 360 -0.09 -6.63 2.04
N SER A 361 -1.42 -6.66 2.14
CA SER A 361 -2.33 -6.80 1.00
C SER A 361 -3.64 -6.02 1.21
N PHE A 362 -4.65 -6.33 0.38
CA PHE A 362 -5.92 -5.61 0.23
C PHE A 362 -6.48 -4.96 1.49
N GLY A 363 -6.76 -3.67 1.36
CA GLY A 363 -7.55 -2.90 2.33
C GLY A 363 -6.74 -1.91 3.17
N THR A 364 -5.42 -2.08 3.28
CA THR A 364 -4.55 -1.13 4.01
C THR A 364 -3.70 -0.30 3.06
N SER A 365 -3.61 1.01 3.29
CA SER A 365 -2.62 1.88 2.64
C SER A 365 -1.34 2.05 3.48
N VAL A 366 -1.35 1.62 4.75
CA VAL A 366 -0.20 1.70 5.66
C VAL A 366 0.12 0.34 6.25
N ALA A 367 1.40 -0.04 6.24
CA ALA A 367 1.93 -1.15 7.00
C ALA A 367 3.14 -0.67 7.81
N CYS A 368 3.12 -0.86 9.13
CA CYS A 368 4.21 -0.44 9.99
C CYS A 368 4.58 -1.54 10.99
N TYR A 369 5.86 -1.92 11.00
CA TYR A 369 6.43 -2.91 11.89
C TYR A 369 7.70 -2.35 12.54
N VAL A 370 7.79 -2.42 13.87
CA VAL A 370 8.94 -1.92 14.62
C VAL A 370 9.42 -2.98 15.61
N GLY A 371 10.67 -3.40 15.56
CA GLY A 371 11.19 -4.41 16.50
C GLY A 371 10.61 -5.82 16.31
N VAL A 372 9.92 -6.08 15.21
CA VAL A 372 9.23 -7.36 14.97
C VAL A 372 10.22 -8.43 14.51
N THR A 373 10.09 -9.63 15.07
CA THR A 373 10.85 -10.81 14.64
C THR A 373 10.01 -11.69 13.74
N PHE A 374 10.38 -11.80 12.47
CA PHE A 374 9.70 -12.64 11.48
C PHE A 374 10.46 -13.96 11.28
N ALA A 375 9.77 -15.08 11.49
CA ALA A 375 10.27 -16.43 11.21
C ALA A 375 9.68 -17.03 9.92
N ALA A 376 8.95 -16.22 9.15
CA ALA A 376 8.39 -16.54 7.85
C ALA A 376 8.40 -15.30 6.96
N ASP A 377 8.20 -15.49 5.66
CA ASP A 377 8.28 -14.43 4.67
C ASP A 377 7.32 -13.27 4.95
N VAL A 378 7.78 -12.05 4.63
CA VAL A 378 6.98 -10.84 4.60
C VAL A 378 6.86 -10.38 3.16
N VAL A 379 5.65 -10.38 2.62
CA VAL A 379 5.36 -9.98 1.25
C VAL A 379 4.55 -8.69 1.27
N VAL A 380 5.16 -7.64 0.75
CA VAL A 380 4.55 -6.34 0.49
C VAL A 380 4.20 -6.28 -0.98
N ASP A 381 2.99 -6.68 -1.31
CA ASP A 381 2.42 -6.51 -2.65
C ASP A 381 1.83 -5.11 -2.73
N VAL A 382 2.65 -4.16 -3.19
CA VAL A 382 2.30 -2.74 -3.21
C VAL A 382 1.07 -2.52 -4.09
N GLU A 383 0.97 -3.20 -5.23
CA GLU A 383 -0.17 -3.10 -6.15
C GLU A 383 -1.50 -3.46 -5.46
N SER A 384 -1.47 -4.42 -4.55
CA SER A 384 -2.63 -4.90 -3.80
C SER A 384 -3.01 -4.02 -2.59
N MET A 385 -2.16 -3.07 -2.17
CA MET A 385 -2.51 -2.12 -1.11
C MET A 385 -3.56 -1.11 -1.58
N SER A 386 -4.32 -0.54 -0.64
CA SER A 386 -5.32 0.48 -0.94
C SER A 386 -4.73 1.89 -0.89
N GLY A 387 -5.48 2.88 -1.40
CA GLY A 387 -5.10 4.30 -1.35
C GLY A 387 -4.15 4.74 -2.47
N SER A 388 -4.15 6.05 -2.72
CA SER A 388 -3.26 6.72 -3.67
C SER A 388 -1.84 6.89 -3.13
N VAL A 389 -1.69 7.00 -1.81
CA VAL A 389 -0.39 7.04 -1.12
C VAL A 389 -0.29 5.82 -0.23
N ARG A 390 0.69 4.96 -0.52
CA ARG A 390 0.93 3.71 0.21
C ARG A 390 2.20 3.87 1.05
N ASN A 391 2.15 3.63 2.35
CA ASN A 391 3.30 3.75 3.23
C ASN A 391 3.66 2.41 3.86
N VAL A 392 4.91 2.01 3.76
CA VAL A 392 5.40 0.76 4.33
C VAL A 392 6.67 1.03 5.13
N THR A 393 6.64 0.72 6.41
CA THR A 393 7.75 1.00 7.32
C THR A 393 8.11 -0.26 8.09
N LEU A 394 9.36 -0.72 7.95
CA LEU A 394 9.95 -1.78 8.76
C LEU A 394 11.18 -1.21 9.46
N VAL A 395 11.12 -1.06 10.78
CA VAL A 395 12.20 -0.48 11.59
C VAL A 395 12.72 -1.51 12.59
N ASN A 396 14.03 -1.74 12.64
CA ASN A 396 14.67 -2.66 13.60
C ASN A 396 14.05 -4.06 13.62
N CYS A 397 13.59 -4.56 12.47
CA CYS A 397 13.00 -5.89 12.38
C CYS A 397 14.08 -6.96 12.23
N LEU A 398 13.81 -8.17 12.73
CA LEU A 398 14.72 -9.31 12.70
C LEU A 398 14.11 -10.47 11.90
N PHE A 399 14.83 -10.99 10.93
CA PHE A 399 14.40 -12.12 10.09
C PHE A 399 15.21 -13.37 10.47
N VAL A 400 14.48 -14.38 10.95
CA VAL A 400 15.03 -15.65 11.43
C VAL A 400 14.50 -16.81 10.59
N ASP A 401 15.10 -17.98 10.75
CA ASP A 401 14.67 -19.23 10.11
C ASP A 401 14.54 -19.15 8.56
N GLY A 402 15.34 -18.28 7.92
CA GLY A 402 15.36 -18.11 6.46
C GLY A 402 14.26 -17.20 5.91
N ALA A 403 13.48 -16.53 6.77
CA ALA A 403 12.47 -15.56 6.35
C ALA A 403 13.03 -14.50 5.41
N SER A 404 12.29 -14.11 4.37
CA SER A 404 12.69 -13.06 3.44
C SER A 404 11.63 -11.97 3.27
N LEU A 405 12.08 -10.75 2.97
CA LEU A 405 11.23 -9.60 2.70
C LEU A 405 11.09 -9.40 1.19
N TYR A 406 9.87 -9.28 0.70
CA TYR A 406 9.56 -9.02 -0.70
C TYR A 406 8.80 -7.70 -0.81
N VAL A 407 9.38 -6.70 -1.46
CA VAL A 407 8.73 -5.42 -1.82
C VAL A 407 8.45 -5.45 -3.32
N VAL A 408 7.20 -5.71 -3.65
CA VAL A 408 6.77 -5.96 -5.03
C VAL A 408 5.94 -4.78 -5.50
N GLY A 409 6.50 -3.99 -6.39
CA GLY A 409 5.82 -2.90 -7.08
C GLY A 409 4.80 -3.39 -8.11
N TRP A 410 4.26 -2.46 -8.88
CA TRP A 410 3.16 -2.72 -9.81
C TRP A 410 3.57 -3.57 -11.02
N ARG A 411 2.70 -4.51 -11.40
CA ARG A 411 2.83 -5.35 -12.60
C ARG A 411 2.36 -4.67 -13.88
N SER A 412 1.66 -3.53 -13.78
CA SER A 412 1.26 -2.63 -14.87
C SER A 412 1.42 -1.18 -14.45
N ASP A 413 1.30 -0.24 -15.39
CA ASP A 413 1.31 1.18 -15.02
C ASP A 413 0.06 1.50 -14.17
N PRO A 414 0.21 2.09 -12.97
CA PRO A 414 -0.92 2.43 -12.14
C PRO A 414 -1.67 3.66 -12.64
N THR A 415 -2.82 3.92 -12.02
CA THR A 415 -3.55 5.18 -12.15
C THR A 415 -2.67 6.36 -11.75
N ALA A 416 -2.85 7.50 -12.43
CA ALA A 416 -2.04 8.69 -12.20
C ALA A 416 -2.17 9.18 -10.75
N GLY A 417 -1.03 9.52 -10.14
CA GLY A 417 -0.95 10.00 -8.76
C GLY A 417 -0.72 8.92 -7.71
N GLU A 418 -0.86 7.64 -8.06
CA GLU A 418 -0.53 6.54 -7.16
C GLU A 418 0.99 6.40 -6.97
N HIS A 419 1.42 6.29 -5.71
CA HIS A 419 2.82 6.07 -5.36
C HIS A 419 2.98 5.38 -4.01
N VAL A 420 4.18 4.88 -3.74
CA VAL A 420 4.54 4.22 -2.49
C VAL A 420 5.77 4.85 -1.84
N ASP A 421 5.76 4.98 -0.53
CA ASP A 421 6.95 5.24 0.28
C ASP A 421 7.26 4.01 1.14
N VAL A 422 8.39 3.36 0.87
CA VAL A 422 8.87 2.18 1.58
C VAL A 422 10.16 2.53 2.32
N LEU A 423 10.13 2.43 3.65
CA LEU A 423 11.29 2.58 4.51
C LEU A 423 11.60 1.28 5.25
N ILE A 424 12.72 0.66 4.92
CA ILE A 424 13.29 -0.48 5.62
C ILE A 424 14.55 0.00 6.31
N SER A 425 14.52 0.16 7.63
CA SER A 425 15.63 0.69 8.41
C SER A 425 16.02 -0.26 9.53
N GLY A 426 17.30 -0.62 9.65
CA GLY A 426 17.74 -1.50 10.73
C GLY A 426 17.28 -2.96 10.58
N LEU A 427 16.98 -3.42 9.36
CA LEU A 427 16.59 -4.80 9.12
C LEU A 427 17.80 -5.73 9.30
N GLU A 428 17.64 -6.77 10.10
CA GLU A 428 18.69 -7.77 10.33
C GLU A 428 18.23 -9.16 9.88
N SER A 429 18.99 -9.79 8.99
CA SER A 429 18.83 -11.20 8.60
C SER A 429 20.18 -11.88 8.67
N ARG A 430 20.31 -12.92 9.51
CA ARG A 430 21.51 -13.77 9.59
C ARG A 430 21.25 -15.24 9.32
N SER A 431 20.02 -15.56 8.93
CA SER A 431 19.52 -16.94 8.85
C SER A 431 19.43 -17.46 7.41
N GLY A 432 20.08 -16.78 6.45
CA GLY A 432 19.99 -17.12 5.03
C GLY A 432 18.72 -16.59 4.34
N GLY A 433 17.98 -15.70 5.00
CA GLY A 433 16.91 -14.91 4.39
C GLY A 433 17.45 -13.61 3.76
N GLY A 434 16.70 -13.03 2.83
CA GLY A 434 17.14 -11.82 2.13
C GLY A 434 16.02 -10.82 1.84
N VAL A 435 16.34 -9.81 1.04
CA VAL A 435 15.39 -8.76 0.61
C VAL A 435 15.27 -8.78 -0.90
N VAL A 436 14.04 -8.69 -1.41
CA VAL A 436 13.75 -8.56 -2.84
C VAL A 436 12.96 -7.28 -3.07
N VAL A 437 13.44 -6.44 -3.99
CA VAL A 437 12.67 -5.32 -4.56
C VAL A 437 12.41 -5.63 -6.03
N ALA A 438 11.15 -5.61 -6.45
CA ALA A 438 10.78 -6.03 -7.80
C ALA A 438 9.73 -5.14 -8.46
N ASN A 439 9.65 -5.22 -9.80
CA ASN A 439 8.64 -4.59 -10.66
C ASN A 439 8.72 -3.03 -10.73
N ARG A 440 7.63 -2.38 -11.13
CA ARG A 440 7.58 -0.94 -11.42
C ARG A 440 7.25 -0.11 -10.18
N PHE A 441 7.87 1.05 -10.10
CA PHE A 441 7.57 2.09 -9.12
C PHE A 441 7.23 3.40 -9.86
N PRO A 442 5.98 3.87 -9.79
CA PRO A 442 5.50 5.05 -10.51
C PRO A 442 6.09 6.36 -9.95
N PRO A 443 5.92 7.48 -10.67
CA PRO A 443 6.44 8.79 -10.26
C PRO A 443 6.06 9.16 -8.82
N GLY A 444 7.05 9.67 -8.09
CA GLY A 444 6.88 10.04 -6.68
C GLY A 444 7.13 8.90 -5.69
N SER A 445 7.30 7.66 -6.15
CA SER A 445 7.59 6.53 -5.28
C SER A 445 9.03 6.56 -4.74
N ARG A 446 9.21 6.05 -3.52
CA ARG A 446 10.49 5.93 -2.83
C ARG A 446 10.59 4.54 -2.18
N VAL A 447 11.72 3.88 -2.37
CA VAL A 447 12.05 2.64 -1.67
C VAL A 447 13.44 2.80 -1.09
N THR A 448 13.55 2.70 0.24
CA THR A 448 14.80 2.90 0.97
C THR A 448 15.08 1.68 1.82
N VAL A 449 16.21 1.03 1.58
CA VAL A 449 16.80 0.00 2.46
C VAL A 449 18.02 0.62 3.11
N VAL A 450 17.95 0.89 4.41
CA VAL A 450 18.98 1.64 5.14
C VAL A 450 19.37 0.97 6.45
N ASP A 451 20.61 1.16 6.89
CA ASP A 451 21.11 0.68 8.19
C ASP A 451 20.91 -0.83 8.42
N SER A 452 20.90 -1.62 7.34
CA SER A 452 20.45 -3.02 7.35
C SER A 452 21.62 -4.00 7.21
N VAL A 453 21.50 -5.18 7.83
CA VAL A 453 22.52 -6.22 7.83
C VAL A 453 21.93 -7.52 7.28
N LEU A 454 22.44 -7.98 6.15
CA LEU A 454 21.96 -9.18 5.45
C LEU A 454 23.12 -10.18 5.28
N ILE A 455 23.08 -11.25 6.07
CA ILE A 455 24.11 -12.29 6.09
C ILE A 455 23.51 -13.63 5.67
N ALA A 456 24.13 -14.24 4.66
CA ALA A 456 23.76 -15.55 4.15
C ALA A 456 24.94 -16.52 4.28
N GLU A 457 24.80 -17.52 5.15
CA GLU A 457 25.76 -18.62 5.31
C GLU A 457 25.50 -19.77 4.31
N ALA A 458 24.28 -19.83 3.78
CA ALA A 458 23.84 -20.76 2.75
C ALA A 458 23.09 -20.00 1.65
N ARG A 459 22.79 -20.69 0.53
CA ARG A 459 22.02 -20.09 -0.56
C ARG A 459 20.67 -19.56 -0.06
N VAL A 460 20.33 -18.34 -0.46
CA VAL A 460 19.05 -17.71 -0.14
C VAL A 460 18.01 -18.27 -1.10
N ALA A 461 17.05 -19.02 -0.55
CA ALA A 461 16.00 -19.67 -1.33
C ALA A 461 14.78 -18.76 -1.46
N TYR A 462 14.80 -17.88 -2.47
CA TYR A 462 13.64 -17.04 -2.76
C TYR A 462 12.50 -17.82 -3.43
N ARG A 463 11.27 -17.29 -3.31
CA ARG A 463 10.09 -17.84 -3.99
C ARG A 463 10.25 -17.83 -5.51
N GLY A 464 9.95 -18.97 -6.15
CA GLY A 464 9.92 -19.10 -7.61
C GLY A 464 8.86 -18.24 -8.32
N ALA A 465 7.87 -17.72 -7.59
CA ALA A 465 6.78 -16.90 -8.13
C ALA A 465 7.26 -15.59 -8.79
N TYR A 466 8.44 -15.09 -8.43
CA TYR A 466 9.00 -13.85 -8.97
C TYR A 466 9.97 -14.08 -10.12
N GLY A 467 10.04 -15.30 -10.68
CA GLY A 467 10.92 -15.60 -11.82
C GLY A 467 12.41 -15.56 -11.50
N LEU A 468 12.77 -15.60 -10.22
CA LEU A 468 14.16 -15.56 -9.75
C LEU A 468 14.94 -16.84 -10.11
N GLY A 469 14.26 -17.94 -10.41
CA GLY A 469 14.90 -19.21 -10.77
C GLY A 469 15.88 -19.67 -9.68
N ASP A 470 17.09 -20.04 -10.09
CA ASP A 470 18.18 -20.46 -9.19
C ASP A 470 18.99 -19.27 -8.62
N ALA A 471 18.53 -18.04 -8.82
CA ALA A 471 19.23 -16.85 -8.34
C ALA A 471 19.23 -16.79 -6.81
N SER A 472 20.43 -16.67 -6.22
CA SER A 472 20.64 -16.60 -4.78
C SER A 472 21.56 -15.43 -4.46
N ALA A 473 21.02 -14.41 -3.79
CA ALA A 473 21.75 -13.27 -3.25
C ALA A 473 21.12 -12.81 -1.94
N CYS A 474 21.80 -11.98 -1.14
CA CYS A 474 21.22 -11.43 0.09
C CYS A 474 20.20 -10.31 -0.21
N LEU A 475 20.50 -9.50 -1.22
CA LEU A 475 19.65 -8.40 -1.68
C LEU A 475 19.45 -8.53 -3.19
N VAL A 476 18.20 -8.55 -3.63
CA VAL A 476 17.84 -8.71 -5.04
C VAL A 476 16.99 -7.52 -5.49
N VAL A 477 17.39 -6.91 -6.60
CA VAL A 477 16.64 -5.88 -7.33
C VAL A 477 16.26 -6.46 -8.68
N HIS A 478 15.02 -6.93 -8.83
CA HIS A 478 14.60 -7.76 -9.96
C HIS A 478 13.60 -7.04 -10.87
N ASN A 479 14.00 -6.81 -12.14
CA ASN A 479 13.15 -6.18 -13.16
C ASN A 479 12.52 -4.88 -12.66
N VAL A 480 13.33 -4.04 -12.02
CA VAL A 480 12.85 -2.80 -11.41
C VAL A 480 12.80 -1.68 -12.44
N ASN A 481 11.66 -1.01 -12.52
CA ASN A 481 11.49 0.17 -13.36
C ASN A 481 11.15 1.39 -12.50
N LEU A 482 12.03 2.38 -12.53
CA LEU A 482 11.95 3.61 -11.77
C LEU A 482 11.62 4.78 -12.70
N THR A 483 10.33 5.13 -12.80
CA THR A 483 9.88 6.28 -13.58
C THR A 483 9.65 7.45 -12.63
N GLY A 484 10.55 8.43 -12.58
CA GLY A 484 10.46 9.55 -11.62
C GLY A 484 10.37 9.11 -10.16
N SER A 485 10.96 7.95 -9.84
CA SER A 485 10.98 7.32 -8.53
C SER A 485 12.40 6.95 -8.12
N VAL A 486 12.60 6.71 -6.83
CA VAL A 486 13.93 6.55 -6.24
C VAL A 486 14.03 5.25 -5.45
N LEU A 487 15.03 4.43 -5.78
CA LEU A 487 15.47 3.30 -4.98
C LEU A 487 16.80 3.65 -4.33
N THR A 488 16.90 3.50 -3.00
CA THR A 488 18.11 3.80 -2.24
C THR A 488 18.48 2.62 -1.36
N ILE A 489 19.72 2.16 -1.48
CA ILE A 489 20.34 1.15 -0.63
C ILE A 489 21.47 1.86 0.08
N ALA A 490 21.35 2.11 1.38
CA ALA A 490 22.32 2.94 2.09
C ALA A 490 22.78 2.36 3.43
N ARG A 491 24.05 2.53 3.79
CA ARG A 491 24.63 2.04 5.06
C ARG A 491 24.26 0.58 5.34
N ALA A 492 24.31 -0.25 4.30
CA ALA A 492 23.89 -1.63 4.36
C ALA A 492 25.13 -2.54 4.35
N HIS A 493 25.12 -3.57 5.19
CA HIS A 493 26.16 -4.58 5.23
C HIS A 493 25.61 -5.90 4.70
N VAL A 494 26.21 -6.39 3.62
CA VAL A 494 25.86 -7.63 2.97
C VAL A 494 27.04 -8.60 3.02
N ALA A 495 26.85 -9.76 3.65
CA ALA A 495 27.88 -10.79 3.69
C ALA A 495 27.34 -12.14 3.21
N ALA A 496 28.03 -12.76 2.27
CA ALA A 496 27.63 -14.07 1.75
C ALA A 496 28.81 -15.05 1.81
N VAL A 497 28.69 -16.07 2.67
CA VAL A 497 29.79 -16.94 3.10
C VAL A 497 29.63 -18.36 2.53
N PHE A 498 29.26 -18.46 1.26
CA PHE A 498 29.15 -19.73 0.55
C PHE A 498 29.77 -19.63 -0.85
N ARG A 499 30.00 -20.79 -1.47
CA ARG A 499 30.63 -20.86 -2.79
C ARG A 499 29.72 -20.27 -3.87
N ASP A 500 30.31 -19.52 -4.80
CA ASP A 500 29.60 -18.82 -5.88
C ASP A 500 28.53 -17.84 -5.37
N ALA A 501 28.75 -17.29 -4.16
CA ALA A 501 27.85 -16.35 -3.54
C ALA A 501 27.73 -15.04 -4.32
N VAL A 502 26.54 -14.45 -4.27
CA VAL A 502 26.27 -13.10 -4.75
C VAL A 502 25.79 -12.26 -3.57
N GLY A 503 26.39 -11.10 -3.32
CA GLY A 503 25.94 -10.19 -2.28
C GLY A 503 24.64 -9.48 -2.69
N VAL A 504 24.75 -8.65 -3.73
CA VAL A 504 23.63 -7.91 -4.33
C VAL A 504 23.45 -8.31 -5.78
N LEU A 505 22.22 -8.65 -6.16
CA LEU A 505 21.86 -9.04 -7.52
C LEU A 505 20.89 -8.03 -8.15
N PHE A 506 21.26 -7.50 -9.30
CA PHE A 506 20.39 -6.72 -10.16
C PHE A 506 19.96 -7.58 -11.35
N GLY A 507 18.70 -8.03 -11.33
CA GLY A 507 18.08 -8.80 -12.41
C GLY A 507 17.65 -7.95 -13.62
N GLY A 508 17.76 -6.62 -13.50
CA GLY A 508 17.43 -5.64 -14.53
C GLY A 508 16.91 -4.35 -13.90
N VAL A 509 17.42 -3.20 -14.34
CA VAL A 509 17.00 -1.89 -13.83
C VAL A 509 16.80 -0.91 -14.98
N ALA A 510 15.60 -0.35 -15.08
CA ALA A 510 15.29 0.74 -16.00
C ALA A 510 14.95 1.99 -15.19
N LEU A 511 15.55 3.13 -15.56
CA LEU A 511 15.31 4.43 -14.96
C LEU A 511 14.90 5.40 -16.06
N SER A 512 13.79 6.10 -15.85
CA SER A 512 13.27 7.07 -16.80
C SER A 512 12.68 8.28 -16.08
N SER A 513 12.53 9.39 -16.79
CA SER A 513 11.83 10.59 -16.31
C SER A 513 12.32 11.03 -14.92
N ARG A 514 13.65 11.17 -14.75
CA ARG A 514 14.30 11.53 -13.49
C ARG A 514 14.20 10.44 -12.40
N GLY A 515 14.29 9.18 -12.79
CA GLY A 515 14.41 8.05 -11.86
C GLY A 515 15.82 7.96 -11.28
N ALA A 516 15.98 7.39 -10.08
CA ALA A 516 17.30 7.24 -9.46
C ALA A 516 17.50 5.94 -8.68
N LEU A 517 18.69 5.35 -8.85
CA LEU A 517 19.22 4.27 -8.02
C LEU A 517 20.46 4.77 -7.29
N TYR A 518 20.37 4.84 -5.97
CA TYR A 518 21.48 5.20 -5.10
C TYR A 518 21.93 3.99 -4.28
N VAL A 519 23.23 3.74 -4.29
CA VAL A 519 23.91 2.77 -3.43
C VAL A 519 24.97 3.55 -2.66
N ASP A 520 24.77 3.77 -1.36
CA ASP A 520 25.55 4.74 -0.58
C ASP A 520 26.00 4.14 0.75
N GLY A 521 27.30 3.88 0.97
CA GLY A 521 27.73 3.20 2.19
C GLY A 521 27.40 1.70 2.16
N LEU A 522 27.44 1.06 0.99
CA LEU A 522 27.23 -0.38 0.88
C LEU A 522 28.54 -1.11 1.16
N LEU A 523 28.57 -1.92 2.22
CA LEU A 523 29.64 -2.84 2.54
C LEU A 523 29.25 -4.23 2.06
N VAL A 524 29.99 -4.80 1.09
CA VAL A 524 29.77 -6.17 0.62
C VAL A 524 30.99 -7.03 0.81
N GLN A 525 30.80 -8.20 1.41
CA GLN A 525 31.83 -9.23 1.51
C GLN A 525 31.32 -10.55 0.97
N THR A 526 32.06 -11.13 0.04
CA THR A 526 31.79 -12.51 -0.42
C THR A 526 33.06 -13.33 -0.35
N ALA A 527 32.96 -14.64 -0.12
CA ALA A 527 34.13 -15.53 -0.11
C ALA A 527 34.55 -15.89 -1.55
N LEU A 528 35.17 -14.94 -2.27
CA LEU A 528 35.52 -15.02 -3.70
C LEU A 528 34.31 -15.16 -4.64
N GLY A 529 33.13 -14.71 -4.19
CA GLY A 529 31.91 -14.60 -4.98
C GLY A 529 31.80 -13.27 -5.72
N LEU A 530 30.60 -12.89 -6.16
CA LEU A 530 30.33 -11.58 -6.76
C LEU A 530 29.74 -10.66 -5.69
N CYS A 531 30.39 -9.53 -5.41
CA CYS A 531 29.85 -8.53 -4.49
C CYS A 531 28.52 -7.98 -5.05
N VAL A 532 28.58 -7.39 -6.24
CA VAL A 532 27.42 -6.95 -7.01
C VAL A 532 27.42 -7.65 -8.35
N SER A 533 26.32 -8.32 -8.69
CA SER A 533 26.08 -8.95 -9.98
C SER A 533 24.91 -8.26 -10.66
N VAL A 534 25.08 -7.88 -11.91
CA VAL A 534 24.08 -7.22 -12.75
C VAL A 534 23.85 -8.11 -13.96
N GLU A 535 22.89 -9.01 -13.84
CA GLU A 535 22.58 -10.01 -14.86
C GLU A 535 21.61 -9.46 -15.91
N GLY A 536 20.68 -8.60 -15.49
CA GLY A 536 19.83 -7.86 -16.42
C GLY A 536 20.48 -6.57 -16.93
N GLY A 537 19.91 -5.97 -17.97
CA GLY A 537 20.38 -4.68 -18.47
C GLY A 537 20.15 -3.53 -17.48
N VAL A 538 20.97 -2.49 -17.59
CA VAL A 538 20.77 -1.21 -16.91
C VAL A 538 20.52 -0.13 -17.95
N ALA A 539 19.35 0.50 -17.92
CA ALA A 539 18.99 1.57 -18.83
C ALA A 539 18.63 2.83 -18.03
N ALA A 540 19.36 3.92 -18.22
CA ALA A 540 19.07 5.21 -17.60
C ALA A 540 18.79 6.26 -18.67
N SER A 541 17.60 6.85 -18.66
CA SER A 541 17.19 7.88 -19.62
C SER A 541 16.43 9.03 -18.99
N GLY A 542 16.29 10.15 -19.70
CA GLY A 542 15.46 11.28 -19.28
C GLY A 542 15.93 11.97 -18.01
N GLY A 543 17.25 12.19 -17.87
CA GLY A 543 17.84 12.85 -16.71
C GLY A 543 17.81 11.98 -15.45
N SER A 544 18.05 10.68 -15.61
CA SER A 544 18.08 9.71 -14.50
C SER A 544 19.49 9.53 -13.92
N VAL A 545 19.59 8.89 -12.74
CA VAL A 545 20.87 8.72 -12.02
C VAL A 545 21.06 7.28 -11.54
N VAL A 546 22.23 6.71 -11.79
CA VAL A 546 22.72 5.51 -11.08
C VAL A 546 24.00 5.90 -10.36
N ALA A 547 24.03 5.82 -9.03
CA ALA A 547 25.19 6.26 -8.26
C ALA A 547 25.58 5.25 -7.17
N PHE A 548 26.84 4.88 -7.17
CA PHE A 548 27.51 4.15 -6.10
C PHE A 548 28.44 5.13 -5.38
N LEU A 549 28.24 5.31 -4.09
CA LEU A 549 28.98 6.24 -3.25
C LEU A 549 29.48 5.51 -2.00
N ASP A 550 30.69 5.84 -1.55
CA ASP A 550 31.19 5.43 -0.22
C ASP A 550 31.06 3.94 0.08
N SER A 551 31.25 3.09 -0.94
CA SER A 551 30.95 1.66 -0.86
C SER A 551 32.22 0.83 -0.86
N ASP A 552 32.23 -0.20 -0.02
CA ASP A 552 33.40 -1.04 0.23
C ASP A 552 33.11 -2.48 -0.20
N PHE A 553 33.97 -3.04 -1.03
CA PHE A 553 33.80 -4.36 -1.62
C PHE A 553 35.00 -5.25 -1.28
N LEU A 554 34.80 -6.26 -0.42
CA LEU A 554 35.89 -7.05 0.16
C LEU A 554 35.85 -8.50 -0.29
N LEU A 555 37.03 -9.03 -0.65
CA LEU A 555 37.28 -10.46 -0.92
C LEU A 555 36.43 -11.06 -2.05
N CYS A 556 35.84 -10.21 -2.90
CA CYS A 556 35.01 -10.63 -4.02
C CYS A 556 35.85 -10.97 -5.25
N LYS A 557 35.40 -11.87 -6.11
CA LYS A 557 35.98 -12.05 -7.45
C LYS A 557 35.89 -10.76 -8.26
N HIS A 558 34.71 -10.13 -8.26
CA HIS A 558 34.47 -8.80 -8.81
C HIS A 558 33.67 -7.99 -7.77
N ALA A 559 34.02 -6.72 -7.60
CA ALA A 559 33.21 -5.78 -6.83
C ALA A 559 31.87 -5.54 -7.54
N VAL A 560 31.92 -5.26 -8.85
CA VAL A 560 30.74 -5.13 -9.70
C VAL A 560 30.94 -5.91 -10.99
N SER A 561 30.09 -6.90 -11.24
CA SER A 561 30.09 -7.68 -12.48
C SER A 561 28.80 -7.46 -13.24
N VAL A 562 28.91 -6.97 -14.48
CA VAL A 562 27.78 -6.60 -15.32
C VAL A 562 27.77 -7.47 -16.56
N ARG A 563 26.75 -8.33 -16.68
CA ARG A 563 26.52 -9.17 -17.87
C ARG A 563 25.43 -8.61 -18.79
N GLY A 564 24.49 -7.84 -18.25
CA GLY A 564 23.51 -7.12 -19.05
C GLY A 564 24.10 -5.92 -19.80
N ALA A 565 23.43 -5.47 -20.87
CA ALA A 565 23.83 -4.25 -21.57
C ALA A 565 23.58 -3.02 -20.70
N VAL A 566 24.46 -2.02 -20.78
CA VAL A 566 24.33 -0.74 -20.10
C VAL A 566 24.10 0.35 -21.12
N SER A 567 22.98 1.07 -20.98
CA SER A 567 22.62 2.19 -21.86
C SER A 567 22.31 3.43 -21.03
N VAL A 568 23.04 4.52 -21.27
CA VAL A 568 22.88 5.79 -20.58
C VAL A 568 22.61 6.87 -21.62
N SER A 569 21.43 7.48 -21.56
CA SER A 569 20.99 8.50 -22.51
C SER A 569 20.52 9.77 -21.79
N GLY A 570 21.21 10.90 -22.01
CA GLY A 570 20.99 12.16 -21.29
C GLY A 570 20.89 12.00 -19.77
N SER A 571 21.71 11.12 -19.19
CA SER A 571 21.64 10.68 -17.80
C SER A 571 23.04 10.50 -17.19
N ALA A 572 23.12 10.28 -15.88
CA ALA A 572 24.41 10.19 -15.18
C ALA A 572 24.60 8.83 -14.49
N VAL A 573 25.80 8.27 -14.63
CA VAL A 573 26.28 7.13 -13.84
C VAL A 573 27.50 7.58 -13.05
N ALA A 574 27.51 7.35 -11.74
CA ALA A 574 28.57 7.78 -10.84
C ALA A 574 29.06 6.62 -9.97
N LEU A 575 30.38 6.47 -9.86
CA LEU A 575 31.07 5.57 -8.95
C LEU A 575 32.09 6.41 -8.19
N VAL A 576 31.78 6.73 -6.93
CA VAL A 576 32.46 7.78 -6.17
C VAL A 576 32.92 7.22 -4.82
N ARG A 577 34.18 7.49 -4.45
CA ARG A 577 34.75 7.16 -3.12
C ARG A 577 34.53 5.70 -2.71
N SER A 578 34.65 4.76 -3.65
CA SER A 578 34.47 3.32 -3.37
C SER A 578 35.80 2.59 -3.28
N GLU A 579 35.90 1.60 -2.38
CA GLU A 579 37.07 0.74 -2.21
C GLU A 579 36.82 -0.68 -2.74
N PHE A 580 37.73 -1.16 -3.58
CA PHE A 580 37.73 -2.50 -4.16
C PHE A 580 38.90 -3.31 -3.58
N SER A 581 38.62 -3.99 -2.46
CA SER A 581 39.65 -4.56 -1.60
C SER A 581 39.82 -6.07 -1.81
N SER A 582 41.04 -6.49 -2.16
CA SER A 582 41.47 -7.87 -2.37
C SER A 582 40.58 -8.63 -3.37
N THR A 583 40.31 -8.00 -4.50
CA THR A 583 39.50 -8.63 -5.56
C THR A 583 40.27 -9.75 -6.27
N GLY A 584 39.56 -10.85 -6.57
CA GLY A 584 40.15 -12.03 -7.19
C GLY A 584 40.48 -11.84 -8.68
N ASP A 585 39.89 -10.84 -9.32
CA ASP A 585 40.00 -10.54 -10.75
C ASP A 585 39.83 -9.01 -10.95
N TYR A 586 39.20 -8.55 -12.03
CA TYR A 586 38.85 -7.13 -12.21
C TYR A 586 37.94 -6.60 -11.09
N ALA A 587 38.07 -5.33 -10.67
CA ALA A 587 37.13 -4.76 -9.71
C ALA A 587 35.73 -4.58 -10.33
N VAL A 588 35.68 -3.90 -11.49
CA VAL A 588 34.45 -3.69 -12.26
C VAL A 588 34.60 -4.35 -13.62
N ALA A 589 33.70 -5.28 -13.96
CA ALA A 589 33.78 -6.06 -15.19
C ALA A 589 32.46 -5.97 -15.99
N PHE A 590 32.53 -5.41 -17.19
CA PHE A 590 31.43 -5.38 -18.16
C PHE A 590 31.63 -6.48 -19.22
N TYR A 591 30.72 -7.43 -19.28
CA TYR A 591 30.74 -8.52 -20.26
C TYR A 591 29.81 -8.26 -21.47
N SER A 592 29.16 -7.10 -21.49
CA SER A 592 28.26 -6.66 -22.57
C SER A 592 28.60 -5.22 -22.99
N THR A 593 27.84 -4.68 -23.95
CA THR A 593 28.04 -3.33 -24.48
C THR A 593 27.67 -2.27 -23.45
N VAL A 594 28.47 -1.20 -23.42
CA VAL A 594 28.20 0.01 -22.64
C VAL A 594 28.08 1.18 -23.61
N SER A 595 26.91 1.80 -23.66
CA SER A 595 26.62 2.94 -24.54
C SER A 595 26.24 4.19 -23.77
N LEU A 596 26.90 5.30 -24.08
CA LEU A 596 26.59 6.63 -23.56
C LEU A 596 26.25 7.58 -24.70
N ASP A 597 25.05 8.15 -24.66
CA ASP A 597 24.61 9.12 -25.65
C ASP A 597 23.83 10.29 -25.02
N GLY A 598 23.43 11.26 -25.86
CA GLY A 598 22.48 12.30 -25.47
C GLY A 598 22.99 13.27 -24.38
N GLY A 599 24.30 13.46 -24.25
CA GLY A 599 24.87 14.30 -23.18
C GLY A 599 25.06 13.59 -21.85
N SER A 600 25.19 12.25 -21.88
CA SER A 600 25.37 11.46 -20.66
C SER A 600 26.73 11.66 -20.01
N MET A 601 26.82 11.27 -18.74
CA MET A 601 28.08 11.25 -17.99
C MET A 601 28.32 9.90 -17.32
N LEU A 602 29.54 9.38 -17.44
CA LEU A 602 30.09 8.38 -16.53
C LEU A 602 31.18 9.04 -15.69
N LEU A 603 31.01 9.07 -14.38
CA LEU A 603 31.96 9.65 -13.44
C LEU A 603 32.53 8.56 -12.52
N ALA A 604 33.82 8.28 -12.63
CA ALA A 604 34.58 7.48 -11.67
C ALA A 604 35.50 8.42 -10.88
N LYS A 605 35.22 8.64 -9.60
CA LYS A 605 35.90 9.66 -8.80
C LYS A 605 36.36 9.11 -7.45
N ASP A 606 37.61 9.35 -7.08
CA ASP A 606 38.18 9.03 -5.76
C ASP A 606 38.04 7.53 -5.37
N ASN A 607 37.98 6.60 -6.33
CA ASN A 607 37.91 5.16 -6.05
C ASN A 607 39.30 4.56 -5.84
N VAL A 608 39.38 3.46 -5.08
CA VAL A 608 40.64 2.75 -4.79
C VAL A 608 40.50 1.27 -5.16
N HIS A 609 41.46 0.76 -5.93
CA HIS A 609 41.59 -0.66 -6.25
C HIS A 609 42.94 -1.17 -5.77
N ASP A 610 42.92 -1.97 -4.69
CA ASP A 610 44.13 -2.59 -4.14
C ASP A 610 44.40 -4.00 -4.71
N GLY A 611 43.57 -4.45 -5.65
CA GLY A 611 43.74 -5.73 -6.31
C GLY A 611 45.01 -5.75 -7.18
N VAL A 612 45.82 -6.79 -7.02
CA VAL A 612 47.05 -7.00 -7.81
C VAL A 612 46.86 -8.01 -8.95
N SER A 613 45.71 -8.68 -8.97
CA SER A 613 45.43 -9.75 -9.93
C SER A 613 45.19 -9.20 -11.34
N ARG A 614 44.32 -8.18 -11.45
CA ARG A 614 43.91 -7.55 -12.71
C ARG A 614 43.58 -6.06 -12.54
N GLU A 615 43.41 -5.39 -13.67
CA GLU A 615 43.09 -3.97 -13.77
C GLU A 615 41.77 -3.60 -13.06
N MET A 616 41.58 -2.31 -12.76
CA MET A 616 40.41 -1.85 -12.02
C MET A 616 39.12 -2.04 -12.83
N LEU A 617 39.12 -1.65 -14.11
CA LEU A 617 37.93 -1.74 -14.96
C LEU A 617 38.21 -2.53 -16.23
N TYR A 618 37.32 -3.48 -16.52
CA TYR A 618 37.35 -4.29 -17.72
C TYR A 618 36.04 -4.18 -18.49
N ALA A 619 36.14 -4.13 -19.81
CA ALA A 619 35.00 -4.32 -20.68
C ALA A 619 35.37 -5.28 -21.82
N ALA A 620 34.62 -6.38 -21.93
CA ALA A 620 34.76 -7.34 -23.02
C ALA A 620 34.28 -6.75 -24.36
N GLY A 621 33.23 -5.92 -24.31
CA GLY A 621 32.72 -5.16 -25.46
C GLY A 621 33.31 -3.77 -25.53
N ALA A 622 33.05 -3.08 -26.65
CA ALA A 622 33.40 -1.67 -26.78
C ALA A 622 32.52 -0.80 -25.87
N VAL A 623 33.15 0.20 -25.25
CA VAL A 623 32.48 1.30 -24.56
C VAL A 623 32.32 2.43 -25.57
N THR A 624 31.08 2.66 -26.02
CA THR A 624 30.77 3.67 -27.03
C THR A 624 30.24 4.93 -26.37
N ALA A 625 30.76 6.09 -26.74
CA ALA A 625 30.23 7.37 -26.30
C ALA A 625 30.01 8.32 -27.49
N ALA A 626 28.84 8.94 -27.54
CA ALA A 626 28.48 9.96 -28.53
C ALA A 626 27.93 11.21 -27.82
N GLY A 627 28.54 12.37 -28.05
CA GLY A 627 28.14 13.61 -27.36
C GLY A 627 28.13 13.51 -25.83
N SER A 628 28.93 12.60 -25.23
CA SER A 628 28.86 12.22 -23.81
C SER A 628 30.24 12.24 -23.17
N THR A 629 30.30 12.36 -21.84
CA THR A 629 31.56 12.53 -21.11
C THR A 629 31.87 11.32 -20.24
N LEU A 630 33.09 10.80 -20.33
CA LEU A 630 33.65 9.87 -19.36
C LEU A 630 34.71 10.61 -18.54
N SER A 631 34.52 10.66 -17.24
CA SER A 631 35.41 11.35 -16.31
C SER A 631 36.03 10.38 -15.33
N PHE A 632 37.35 10.36 -15.25
CA PHE A 632 38.10 9.59 -14.25
C PHE A 632 38.98 10.53 -13.43
N VAL A 633 38.65 10.70 -12.16
CA VAL A 633 39.28 11.70 -11.29
C VAL A 633 39.78 11.05 -10.01
N ARG A 634 41.07 11.19 -9.69
CA ARG A 634 41.65 10.75 -8.40
C ARG A 634 41.42 9.28 -8.04
N ASN A 635 41.22 8.42 -9.04
CA ASN A 635 41.17 6.98 -8.80
C ASN A 635 42.58 6.45 -8.57
N ARG A 636 42.73 5.43 -7.72
CA ARG A 636 44.02 4.79 -7.42
C ARG A 636 43.97 3.31 -7.74
N ALA A 637 44.99 2.80 -8.41
CA ALA A 637 45.15 1.38 -8.67
C ALA A 637 46.61 0.94 -8.43
N LEU A 638 46.80 -0.24 -7.85
CA LEU A 638 48.16 -0.78 -7.63
C LEU A 638 48.85 -1.22 -8.91
N LEU A 639 48.12 -1.51 -9.98
CA LEU A 639 48.70 -1.87 -11.26
C LEU A 639 49.00 -0.62 -12.10
N PRO A 640 50.10 -0.60 -12.88
CA PRO A 640 50.40 0.48 -13.83
C PRO A 640 49.32 0.67 -14.91
N ARG A 641 48.51 -0.37 -15.15
CA ARG A 641 47.36 -0.34 -16.06
C ARG A 641 46.07 -0.35 -15.25
N MET A 642 45.21 0.63 -15.49
CA MET A 642 43.95 0.81 -14.75
C MET A 642 42.75 0.26 -15.52
N LEU A 643 42.76 0.38 -16.85
CA LEU A 643 41.64 0.02 -17.71
C LEU A 643 42.05 -1.04 -18.74
N SER A 644 41.15 -1.99 -18.97
CA SER A 644 41.30 -3.05 -19.97
C SER A 644 40.03 -3.13 -20.81
N LEU A 645 39.92 -2.22 -21.78
CA LEU A 645 38.71 -2.02 -22.59
C LEU A 645 39.03 -1.31 -23.90
N SER A 646 38.07 -1.34 -24.82
CA SER A 646 38.11 -0.56 -26.07
C SER A 646 37.14 0.62 -25.99
N LEU A 647 37.65 1.85 -26.14
CA LEU A 647 36.86 3.08 -26.17
C LEU A 647 36.59 3.52 -27.60
N LEU A 648 35.31 3.75 -27.92
CA LEU A 648 34.88 4.30 -29.20
C LEU A 648 34.21 5.66 -28.95
N LEU A 649 34.98 6.73 -29.09
CA LEU A 649 34.53 8.11 -28.91
C LEU A 649 34.07 8.67 -30.26
N ALA A 650 32.78 8.89 -30.40
CA ALA A 650 32.20 9.58 -31.56
C ALA A 650 32.25 11.11 -31.36
N ALA A 651 31.80 11.86 -32.37
CA ALA A 651 31.80 13.33 -32.33
C ALA A 651 31.12 13.88 -31.06
N GLY A 652 31.78 14.85 -30.42
CA GLY A 652 31.32 15.48 -29.18
C GLY A 652 31.46 14.64 -27.92
N ALA A 653 32.01 13.42 -28.00
CA ALA A 653 32.36 12.65 -26.82
C ALA A 653 33.71 13.12 -26.25
N HIS A 654 33.83 13.07 -24.92
CA HIS A 654 35.02 13.51 -24.21
C HIS A 654 35.47 12.46 -23.19
N LEU A 655 36.76 12.14 -23.20
CA LEU A 655 37.40 11.38 -22.13
C LEU A 655 38.27 12.33 -21.32
N ARG A 656 37.83 12.63 -20.09
CA ARG A 656 38.45 13.59 -19.19
C ARG A 656 39.09 12.87 -18.02
N VAL A 657 40.34 13.20 -17.73
CA VAL A 657 41.10 12.54 -16.67
C VAL A 657 41.82 13.55 -15.81
N ALA A 658 41.86 13.32 -14.49
CA ALA A 658 42.57 14.19 -13.57
C ALA A 658 43.12 13.41 -12.38
N CYS A 659 44.43 13.56 -12.13
CA CYS A 659 45.08 13.11 -10.90
C CYS A 659 44.87 11.63 -10.50
N ASN A 660 44.74 10.71 -11.47
CA ASN A 660 44.66 9.29 -11.17
C ASN A 660 46.05 8.73 -10.84
N ASP A 661 46.12 7.73 -9.97
CA ASP A 661 47.34 7.02 -9.59
C ASP A 661 47.29 5.58 -10.13
N ALA A 662 48.29 5.22 -10.94
CA ALA A 662 48.44 3.86 -11.45
C ALA A 662 49.84 3.35 -11.12
N GLY A 663 49.93 2.24 -10.38
CA GLY A 663 51.21 1.66 -10.01
C GLY A 663 52.02 2.48 -8.99
N GLY A 664 51.34 3.30 -8.17
CA GLY A 664 51.98 4.20 -7.21
C GLY A 664 52.57 5.47 -7.84
N ARG A 665 52.13 5.80 -9.06
CA ARG A 665 52.53 7.00 -9.79
C ARG A 665 51.28 7.76 -10.22
N VAL A 666 51.22 9.04 -9.84
CA VAL A 666 50.21 9.97 -10.32
C VAL A 666 50.44 10.28 -11.80
N LEU A 667 49.42 10.06 -12.62
CA LEU A 667 49.42 10.27 -14.07
C LEU A 667 49.16 11.74 -14.39
N SER A 668 49.98 12.29 -15.27
CA SER A 668 50.06 13.73 -15.57
C SER A 668 50.05 14.06 -17.07
N THR A 669 50.36 13.11 -17.95
CA THR A 669 50.34 13.31 -19.42
C THR A 669 49.41 12.35 -20.14
N ALA A 670 48.98 12.71 -21.35
CA ALA A 670 48.08 11.88 -22.14
C ALA A 670 48.71 10.53 -22.52
N GLU A 671 50.02 10.48 -22.72
CA GLU A 671 50.76 9.24 -22.99
C GLU A 671 50.77 8.31 -21.77
N GLU A 672 50.93 8.87 -20.56
CA GLU A 672 50.85 8.10 -19.32
C GLU A 672 49.45 7.48 -19.14
N TYR A 673 48.40 8.25 -19.42
CA TYR A 673 47.02 7.73 -19.40
C TYR A 673 46.76 6.68 -20.49
N ALA A 674 47.25 6.89 -21.71
CA ALA A 674 47.14 5.91 -22.79
C ALA A 674 47.80 4.58 -22.40
N ALA A 675 49.01 4.63 -21.81
CA ALA A 675 49.69 3.46 -21.28
C ALA A 675 48.90 2.76 -20.15
N ALA A 676 48.21 3.55 -19.32
CA ALA A 676 47.32 3.05 -18.27
C ALA A 676 45.99 2.47 -18.79
N GLY A 677 45.76 2.46 -20.11
CA GLY A 677 44.62 1.79 -20.75
C GLY A 677 43.46 2.70 -21.13
N PHE A 678 43.62 4.02 -21.05
CA PHE A 678 42.57 5.00 -21.36
C PHE A 678 42.36 5.24 -22.87
N GLY A 679 42.96 4.42 -23.74
CA GLY A 679 42.83 4.55 -25.20
C GLY A 679 43.92 5.44 -25.80
N ASP A 680 43.59 6.14 -26.88
CA ASP A 680 44.56 6.91 -27.67
C ASP A 680 44.84 8.27 -27.05
N ALA A 681 46.12 8.59 -26.82
CA ALA A 681 46.57 9.84 -26.18
C ALA A 681 45.95 11.12 -26.78
N GLY A 682 45.76 11.16 -28.11
CA GLY A 682 45.17 12.33 -28.80
C GLY A 682 43.68 12.56 -28.51
N SER A 683 43.01 11.63 -27.84
CA SER A 683 41.59 11.72 -27.47
C SER A 683 41.36 11.98 -25.97
N ILE A 684 42.43 12.10 -25.19
CA ILE A 684 42.40 12.20 -23.72
C ILE A 684 42.60 13.67 -23.30
N ASP A 685 41.57 14.24 -22.67
CA ASP A 685 41.61 15.57 -22.07
C ASP A 685 42.19 15.45 -20.65
N VAL A 686 43.48 15.75 -20.48
CA VAL A 686 44.18 15.66 -19.19
C VAL A 686 44.11 16.99 -18.45
N ALA A 687 43.67 16.95 -17.19
CA ALA A 687 43.75 18.06 -16.25
C ALA A 687 44.74 17.75 -15.10
N GLY A 688 45.38 18.78 -14.57
CA GLY A 688 46.28 18.69 -13.43
C GLY A 688 45.56 18.38 -12.11
N CYS A 689 46.32 17.96 -11.10
CA CYS A 689 45.77 17.66 -9.77
C CYS A 689 45.17 18.88 -9.06
N ASP A 690 45.71 20.07 -9.34
CA ASP A 690 45.27 21.34 -8.75
C ASP A 690 44.18 22.03 -9.58
N ASP A 691 43.82 21.45 -10.74
CA ASP A 691 42.76 21.98 -11.58
C ASP A 691 41.39 21.59 -11.05
N CYS A 692 40.44 22.50 -11.17
CA CYS A 692 39.04 22.27 -10.84
C CYS A 692 38.18 22.70 -12.01
N ASP A 693 38.03 21.77 -12.95
CA ASP A 693 37.19 21.97 -14.12
C ASP A 693 35.78 21.41 -13.91
N ARG A 694 34.78 22.19 -14.37
CA ARG A 694 33.36 21.85 -14.30
C ARG A 694 33.01 20.60 -15.07
N ASN A 695 33.60 20.40 -16.25
CA ASN A 695 33.23 19.30 -17.13
C ASN A 695 33.99 18.01 -16.77
N THR A 696 35.13 18.13 -16.09
CA THR A 696 35.89 16.98 -15.58
C THR A 696 35.35 16.46 -14.25
N HIS A 697 35.07 17.34 -13.28
CA HIS A 697 34.79 16.93 -11.90
C HIS A 697 33.30 16.77 -11.56
N CYS A 698 32.42 17.34 -12.37
CA CYS A 698 31.01 17.51 -12.05
C CYS A 698 30.13 17.14 -13.25
N TYR A 699 28.86 16.85 -12.98
CA TYR A 699 27.85 16.78 -14.03
C TYR A 699 27.58 18.19 -14.57
N ALA A 700 28.22 18.52 -15.70
CA ALA A 700 28.26 19.86 -16.24
C ALA A 700 26.88 20.51 -16.42
N PRO A 701 25.83 19.83 -16.93
CA PRO A 701 24.51 20.42 -17.08
C PRO A 701 23.86 20.86 -15.75
N GLY A 702 24.18 20.19 -14.64
CA GLY A 702 23.67 20.52 -13.31
C GLY A 702 24.58 21.47 -12.52
N THR A 703 25.77 21.82 -13.02
CA THR A 703 26.78 22.58 -12.27
C THR A 703 26.79 24.05 -12.70
N ALA A 704 26.58 24.97 -11.75
CA ALA A 704 26.62 26.40 -12.00
C ALA A 704 28.05 26.96 -11.97
N SER A 705 28.84 26.55 -10.98
CA SER A 705 30.23 26.95 -10.85
C SER A 705 31.05 25.89 -10.13
N VAL A 706 32.38 26.00 -10.23
CA VAL A 706 33.32 25.13 -9.55
C VAL A 706 34.34 25.96 -8.79
N SER A 707 34.82 25.44 -7.66
CA SER A 707 35.83 26.10 -6.85
C SER A 707 36.71 25.07 -6.15
N MET A 708 38.01 25.34 -6.07
CA MET A 708 38.91 24.57 -5.21
C MET A 708 38.69 24.97 -3.75
N ARG A 709 38.42 23.99 -2.89
CA ARG A 709 38.33 24.16 -1.43
C ARG A 709 39.16 23.08 -0.75
N ASN A 710 40.20 23.47 -0.02
CA ASN A 710 41.10 22.56 0.71
C ASN A 710 41.66 21.43 -0.17
N GLY A 711 42.06 21.74 -1.41
CA GLY A 711 42.59 20.74 -2.35
C GLY A 711 41.53 19.84 -3.01
N VAL A 712 40.24 20.01 -2.68
CA VAL A 712 39.13 19.27 -3.28
C VAL A 712 38.34 20.20 -4.21
N CYS A 713 38.09 19.74 -5.43
CA CYS A 713 37.22 20.46 -6.36
C CYS A 713 35.75 20.30 -5.92
N VAL A 714 35.11 21.41 -5.59
CA VAL A 714 33.72 21.47 -5.12
C VAL A 714 32.83 22.03 -6.22
N CYS A 715 31.81 21.26 -6.58
CA CYS A 715 30.79 21.62 -7.55
C CYS A 715 29.65 22.39 -6.84
N ALA A 716 29.38 23.63 -7.28
CA ALA A 716 28.20 24.36 -6.86
C ALA A 716 27.06 24.11 -7.87
N CYS A 717 25.99 23.48 -7.41
CA CYS A 717 24.91 23.04 -8.30
C CYS A 717 23.98 24.20 -8.67
N GLY A 718 23.57 24.23 -9.94
CA GLY A 718 22.53 25.12 -10.44
C GLY A 718 21.12 24.56 -10.18
N SER A 719 20.11 25.24 -10.73
CA SER A 719 18.73 24.74 -10.68
C SER A 719 18.63 23.39 -11.39
N GLY A 720 18.37 22.32 -10.63
CA GLY A 720 18.19 20.96 -11.14
C GLY A 720 19.39 20.03 -11.00
N GLY A 721 20.51 20.50 -10.44
CA GLY A 721 21.64 19.66 -10.03
C GLY A 721 21.63 19.39 -8.53
N TYR A 722 22.00 18.18 -8.12
CA TYR A 722 21.97 17.73 -6.72
C TYR A 722 23.22 16.95 -6.31
N GLY A 723 23.56 17.02 -5.02
CA GLY A 723 24.69 16.29 -4.42
C GLY A 723 26.06 16.85 -4.82
N GLU A 724 27.13 16.14 -4.42
CA GLU A 724 28.52 16.61 -4.61
C GLU A 724 28.96 16.74 -6.08
N ALA A 725 28.33 15.98 -6.97
CA ALA A 725 28.62 15.97 -8.40
C ALA A 725 27.54 16.71 -9.22
N CYS A 726 26.54 17.32 -8.57
CA CYS A 726 25.44 18.04 -9.23
C CYS A 726 24.66 17.20 -10.26
N VAL A 727 24.44 15.92 -9.95
CA VAL A 727 23.70 14.99 -10.79
C VAL A 727 22.22 15.39 -10.93
N PRO A 728 21.52 14.93 -11.98
CA PRO A 728 20.15 15.35 -12.28
C PRO A 728 19.10 15.14 -11.18
N VAL A 729 19.25 14.13 -10.34
CA VAL A 729 18.30 13.75 -9.26
C VAL A 729 19.05 13.80 -7.94
N GLY A 730 18.38 14.14 -6.84
CA GLY A 730 19.00 14.13 -5.51
C GLY A 730 18.83 12.79 -4.81
N ALA A 731 19.84 12.39 -4.03
CA ALA A 731 19.66 11.31 -3.06
C ALA A 731 18.63 11.74 -2.00
N PRO A 732 17.75 10.82 -1.55
CA PRO A 732 16.76 11.14 -0.53
C PRO A 732 17.44 11.42 0.82
N ALA A 733 16.80 12.21 1.67
CA ALA A 733 17.26 12.41 3.03
C ALA A 733 17.11 11.09 3.80
N LEU A 734 18.23 10.53 4.25
CA LEU A 734 18.24 9.30 5.03
C LEU A 734 17.98 9.61 6.51
N PRO A 735 17.34 8.69 7.26
CA PRO A 735 17.25 8.78 8.71
C PRO A 735 18.65 8.96 9.31
N SER A 736 18.74 9.75 10.39
CA SER A 736 19.97 9.89 11.16
C SER A 736 20.45 8.50 11.58
N ALA A 737 21.73 8.20 11.33
CA ALA A 737 22.34 6.95 11.77
C ALA A 737 22.09 6.77 13.28
N VAL A 738 21.32 5.75 13.65
CA VAL A 738 21.13 5.39 15.06
C VAL A 738 22.50 4.89 15.50
N GLY A 739 23.11 5.58 16.48
CA GLY A 739 24.42 5.23 17.01
C GLY A 739 24.42 3.85 17.65
N LYS A 740 24.48 2.78 16.84
CA LYS A 740 24.88 1.45 17.28
C LYS A 740 26.40 1.46 17.26
N CYS A 741 27.00 1.42 18.45
CA CYS A 741 28.45 1.27 18.64
C CYS A 741 28.99 0.16 17.72
N VAL A 742 29.78 0.56 16.72
CA VAL A 742 30.41 -0.33 15.73
C VAL A 742 31.52 -1.20 16.37
N GLU A 743 31.89 -0.95 17.64
CA GLU A 743 33.01 -1.64 18.30
C GLU A 743 32.77 -3.10 18.74
N CYS A 744 31.58 -3.70 18.54
CA CYS A 744 31.30 -5.02 19.11
C CYS A 744 31.08 -6.19 18.13
N VAL A 745 31.27 -6.04 16.80
CA VAL A 745 31.07 -7.18 15.86
C VAL A 745 32.24 -7.38 14.91
N LEU A 746 33.45 -7.50 15.45
CA LEU A 746 34.51 -8.30 14.83
C LEU A 746 35.19 -9.10 15.94
N PRO A 747 34.92 -10.41 16.08
CA PRO A 747 35.81 -11.24 16.84
C PRO A 747 37.13 -11.25 16.07
N ARG A 748 38.15 -10.57 16.61
CA ARG A 748 39.54 -10.79 16.21
C ARG A 748 39.78 -12.28 16.30
N GLY A 749 39.78 -12.95 15.14
CA GLY A 749 40.32 -14.29 15.00
C GLY A 749 41.72 -14.27 15.58
N ARG A 750 41.94 -15.15 16.56
CA ARG A 750 43.28 -15.53 16.99
C ARG A 750 43.89 -16.50 15.98
#